data_AF-A0A2V5Q4P5-F1
#
_entry.id   AF-A0A2V5Q4P5-F1
#
_cell.length_a   1.000
_cell.length_b   1.000
_cell.length_c   1.000
_cell.angle_alpha   90.00
_cell.angle_beta   90.00
_cell.angle_gamma   90.00
#
_symmetry.space_group_name_H-M   'P 1'
#
loop_
_entity.id
_entity.type
_entity.pdbx_description
1 polymer ?
#
loop_
_entity_poly.entity_id
_entity_poly.type
_entity_poly.pdbx_seq_one_letter_code
_entity_poly.pdbx_strand_id
1 'polypeptide(L)'
;MSDVNRLRRWFASALIAAGLMGATAFGQGPYGLDSREPIGPYLNNVMPPANGAFTFPPVLSATGAFSNVANLTPATGLIPFTVASPLWSDAAIKTRWVAVPNDGPPYTSAEQIDFAPTGEWGFPNGTVFVKHFELTVNEITGARKRLETRLLVRSNDGAVYGVTYKWRPDNSDADLLPGPPVNEDITITTSTGATRVQTWSYPGRGQCLTCHNNQANFVLGLKTHQFNGNFLYPSTGRTDNQLRTFAHIGLLNPTPSEAEIPTFLKATSISNGTAPIQHRMRSWIDSNCSQCHRPGGQGPGYDARFYTPYENQDLVTFLTFRDHENSALYQRDNSLGAIKMPPLAKNLVDETAMAVLRQWIASPLEVLSVYLHQDTSHLEVKFNSHVDPVTATTLANYKVDDFTTPTEAVMGSEPDTVILTVPPRVPNQSYYLTTSEVQDTAPSANTIWLWSQTPFVAEFRPPVTTTRLANISTRLQVGVGEDVLISGFIVRGTPTKRIMIRAIGPSLSGSGIANALADPVLELHDQAGAVVGSNDDWETNPNQQEIIDSGIPPVSPKESVVLKRVPSDDAGVAYTVVLRGAGNSTGVGLLEVYDLDGGLGPKVLNISTRGRVDVGENAMIGGVIVLGQGTQRVIVRAIGPSLPVAGKLANPTLELHNGNGSLIASNNDWRSDQEQEIIATGVPPSDNLEAAIVATLPPSYYTAVVRGVNETTGVALVEVYALN
;
A
#
# COMPACT_ATOMS: atom_id res chain seq x y z
N MET A 1 -55.85 42.74 -13.44
CA MET A 1 -55.07 41.53 -13.79
C MET A 1 -53.68 41.71 -13.20
N SER A 2 -53.53 41.44 -11.91
CA SER A 2 -52.34 41.85 -11.16
C SER A 2 -52.33 41.17 -9.80
N ASP A 3 -52.03 39.87 -9.74
CA ASP A 3 -51.79 39.19 -8.47
C ASP A 3 -51.01 37.89 -8.63
N VAL A 4 -49.83 37.98 -9.25
CA VAL A 4 -48.83 36.87 -9.23
C VAL A 4 -47.45 37.35 -8.74
N ASN A 5 -47.26 38.65 -8.46
CA ASN A 5 -45.96 39.21 -8.08
C ASN A 5 -45.79 39.58 -6.59
N ARG A 6 -46.70 39.17 -5.69
CA ARG A 6 -46.59 39.45 -4.24
C ARG A 6 -46.19 38.27 -3.34
N LEU A 7 -46.07 37.05 -3.87
CA LEU A 7 -45.62 35.87 -3.12
C LEU A 7 -44.10 35.58 -3.22
N ARG A 8 -43.33 36.42 -3.95
CA ARG A 8 -41.86 36.26 -4.11
C ARG A 8 -41.00 37.16 -3.21
N ARG A 9 -41.55 37.87 -2.23
CA ARG A 9 -40.81 38.86 -1.42
C ARG A 9 -40.71 38.57 0.10
N TRP A 10 -41.05 37.37 0.55
CA TRP A 10 -40.89 36.94 1.96
C TRP A 10 -39.95 35.73 2.18
N PHE A 11 -39.13 35.37 1.19
CA PHE A 11 -38.08 34.33 1.31
C PHE A 11 -36.67 34.83 0.95
N ALA A 12 -36.43 36.13 1.10
CA ALA A 12 -35.13 36.75 0.78
C ALA A 12 -34.67 37.71 1.89
N SER A 13 -34.71 37.28 3.16
CA SER A 13 -34.07 37.99 4.28
C SER A 13 -33.73 37.12 5.50
N ALA A 14 -33.75 35.78 5.40
CA ALA A 14 -33.41 34.87 6.52
C ALA A 14 -32.23 33.93 6.24
N LEU A 15 -31.45 34.17 5.18
CA LEU A 15 -30.31 33.31 4.78
C LEU A 15 -29.03 34.09 4.47
N ILE A 16 -28.89 35.28 5.07
CA ILE A 16 -27.62 36.03 5.11
C ILE A 16 -27.36 36.43 6.57
N ALA A 17 -27.26 35.41 7.44
CA ALA A 17 -26.75 35.52 8.81
C ALA A 17 -26.22 34.16 9.32
N ALA A 18 -25.74 33.28 8.43
CA ALA A 18 -25.15 31.99 8.78
C ALA A 18 -23.93 31.61 7.92
N GLY A 19 -23.27 32.61 7.30
CA GLY A 19 -22.19 32.40 6.34
C GLY A 19 -20.97 33.29 6.52
N LEU A 20 -20.82 33.93 7.68
CA LEU A 20 -19.63 34.70 8.07
C LEU A 20 -19.41 34.55 9.59
N MET A 21 -19.26 33.31 10.06
CA MET A 21 -18.31 33.07 11.15
C MET A 21 -16.94 32.98 10.48
N GLY A 22 -16.37 34.17 10.22
CA GLY A 22 -14.95 34.27 9.89
C GLY A 22 -14.16 33.56 10.97
N ALA A 23 -13.05 32.94 10.56
CA ALA A 23 -12.06 32.31 11.42
C ALA A 23 -11.88 33.12 12.71
N THR A 24 -12.58 32.71 13.76
CA THR A 24 -12.23 33.11 15.10
C THR A 24 -10.87 32.47 15.31
N ALA A 25 -9.84 33.30 15.43
CA ALA A 25 -8.59 32.87 16.03
C ALA A 25 -8.96 32.02 17.24
N PHE A 26 -8.60 30.74 17.24
CA PHE A 26 -8.86 29.86 18.36
C PHE A 26 -8.35 30.57 19.61
N GLY A 27 -9.26 31.02 20.48
CA GLY A 27 -8.89 31.38 21.83
C GLY A 27 -8.27 30.11 22.42
N GLN A 28 -6.97 30.14 22.66
CA GLN A 28 -6.15 29.02 23.12
C GLN A 28 -6.69 28.51 24.46
N GLY A 29 -7.67 27.59 24.40
CA GLY A 29 -8.12 26.84 25.55
C GLY A 29 -6.96 25.99 26.08
N PRO A 30 -6.87 25.78 27.40
CA PRO A 30 -5.76 25.05 27.99
C PRO A 30 -5.61 23.65 27.36
N TYR A 31 -4.36 23.22 27.19
CA TYR A 31 -4.03 21.90 26.65
C TYR A 31 -4.52 20.78 27.57
N GLY A 32 -4.67 19.56 27.03
CA GLY A 32 -5.12 18.42 27.83
C GLY A 32 -4.20 18.07 29.01
N LEU A 33 -2.89 18.26 28.83
CA LEU A 33 -1.84 18.12 29.84
C LEU A 33 -0.91 19.33 29.76
N ASP A 34 -0.32 19.76 30.88
CA ASP A 34 0.62 20.89 30.92
C ASP A 34 2.07 20.47 30.69
N SER A 35 2.41 19.23 31.05
CA SER A 35 3.75 18.66 30.95
C SER A 35 3.68 17.14 30.81
N ARG A 36 4.83 16.53 30.49
CA ARG A 36 5.07 15.10 30.71
C ARG A 36 6.15 14.95 31.77
N GLU A 37 5.96 14.01 32.68
CA GLU A 37 6.92 13.73 33.75
C GLU A 37 8.04 12.79 33.26
N PRO A 38 9.26 12.90 33.81
CA PRO A 38 10.35 11.99 33.50
C PRO A 38 10.01 10.52 33.78
N ILE A 39 10.45 9.65 32.88
CA ILE A 39 10.40 8.20 33.05
C ILE A 39 11.56 7.57 32.31
N GLY A 40 12.36 6.78 33.01
CA GLY A 40 13.48 6.06 32.41
C GLY A 40 12.99 4.96 31.45
N PRO A 41 13.87 4.50 30.53
CA PRO A 41 13.51 3.48 29.55
C PRO A 41 13.05 2.19 30.23
N TYR A 42 12.15 1.46 29.57
CA TYR A 42 11.66 0.17 30.05
C TYR A 42 10.99 0.23 31.43
N LEU A 43 10.22 1.29 31.69
CA LEU A 43 9.63 1.57 33.02
C LEU A 43 10.72 1.64 34.11
N ASN A 44 11.71 2.53 33.94
CA ASN A 44 12.86 2.67 34.85
C ASN A 44 13.74 1.41 34.97
N ASN A 45 14.04 0.77 33.83
CA ASN A 45 14.83 -0.45 33.71
C ASN A 45 14.24 -1.67 34.43
N VAL A 46 12.95 -1.65 34.74
CA VAL A 46 12.24 -2.78 35.36
C VAL A 46 11.87 -3.84 34.34
N MET A 47 11.44 -3.41 33.14
CA MET A 47 11.23 -4.31 32.01
C MET A 47 12.56 -4.55 31.28
N PRO A 48 12.81 -5.76 30.75
CA PRO A 48 14.07 -6.03 30.06
C PRO A 48 14.18 -5.33 28.70
N PRO A 49 15.39 -4.96 28.26
CA PRO A 49 15.58 -4.27 26.98
C PRO A 49 15.35 -5.15 25.74
N ALA A 50 15.38 -6.47 25.90
CA ALA A 50 15.10 -7.45 24.86
C ALA A 50 14.48 -8.71 25.49
N ASN A 51 13.73 -9.47 24.69
CA ASN A 51 13.13 -10.71 25.14
C ASN A 51 14.22 -11.74 25.51
N GLY A 52 14.11 -12.33 26.70
CA GLY A 52 15.04 -13.37 27.17
C GLY A 52 16.37 -12.86 27.73
N ALA A 53 16.65 -11.55 27.71
CA ALA A 53 17.86 -10.97 28.32
C ALA A 53 17.83 -11.02 29.86
N PHE A 54 16.63 -10.96 30.47
CA PHE A 54 16.42 -11.05 31.91
C PHE A 54 15.08 -11.73 32.22
N THR A 55 14.87 -12.11 33.48
CA THR A 55 13.58 -12.57 33.99
C THR A 55 12.58 -11.41 34.02
N PHE A 56 11.43 -11.59 33.39
CA PHE A 56 10.32 -10.62 33.45
C PHE A 56 9.76 -10.53 34.88
N PRO A 57 9.25 -9.36 35.32
CA PRO A 57 8.59 -9.23 36.60
C PRO A 57 7.43 -10.25 36.72
N PRO A 58 7.35 -11.06 37.78
CA PRO A 58 6.38 -12.15 37.87
C PRO A 58 4.95 -11.67 38.13
N VAL A 59 4.78 -10.45 38.64
CA VAL A 59 3.49 -9.82 38.94
C VAL A 59 3.44 -8.39 38.39
N LEU A 60 2.24 -7.88 38.12
CA LEU A 60 2.06 -6.56 37.50
C LEU A 60 2.54 -5.42 38.41
N SER A 61 2.35 -5.55 39.72
CA SER A 61 2.88 -4.58 40.71
C SER A 61 4.40 -4.43 40.67
N ALA A 62 5.11 -5.46 40.23
CA ALA A 62 6.56 -5.43 40.09
C ALA A 62 7.04 -4.82 38.77
N THR A 63 6.15 -4.40 37.85
CA THR A 63 6.54 -3.79 36.57
C THR A 63 6.80 -2.29 36.65
N GLY A 64 6.31 -1.63 37.71
CA GLY A 64 6.35 -0.17 37.82
C GLY A 64 5.32 0.57 36.96
N ALA A 65 4.43 -0.12 36.25
CA ALA A 65 3.40 0.52 35.41
C ALA A 65 2.33 1.27 36.23
N PHE A 66 2.07 0.83 37.46
CA PHE A 66 1.04 1.40 38.33
C PHE A 66 1.62 1.71 39.71
N SER A 67 1.33 2.91 40.22
CA SER A 67 1.62 3.30 41.60
C SER A 67 0.67 2.62 42.60
N ASN A 68 -0.54 2.29 42.14
CA ASN A 68 -1.50 1.46 42.85
C ASN A 68 -2.19 0.51 41.86
N VAL A 69 -1.76 -0.75 41.82
CA VAL A 69 -2.28 -1.78 40.91
C VAL A 69 -3.75 -2.07 41.17
N ALA A 70 -4.16 -2.24 42.43
CA ALA A 70 -5.54 -2.58 42.77
C ALA A 70 -6.55 -1.53 42.24
N ASN A 71 -6.14 -0.26 42.17
CA ASN A 71 -6.96 0.83 41.61
C ASN A 71 -6.59 1.22 40.18
N LEU A 72 -5.65 0.52 39.53
CA LEU A 72 -5.11 0.88 38.21
C LEU A 72 -4.61 2.34 38.13
N THR A 73 -4.11 2.88 39.23
CA THR A 73 -3.54 4.23 39.26
C THR A 73 -2.18 4.20 38.56
N PRO A 74 -2.01 4.84 37.40
CA PRO A 74 -0.76 4.78 36.63
C PRO A 74 0.40 5.33 37.45
N ALA A 75 1.60 4.83 37.21
CA ALA A 75 2.80 5.47 37.74
C ALA A 75 3.06 6.80 37.02
N THR A 76 3.83 7.67 37.67
CA THR A 76 4.30 8.94 37.09
C THR A 76 5.00 8.68 35.75
N GLY A 77 4.72 9.53 34.74
CA GLY A 77 5.27 9.40 33.39
C GLY A 77 4.47 8.51 32.43
N LEU A 78 3.46 7.76 32.90
CA LEU A 78 2.52 7.06 32.01
C LEU A 78 1.43 8.02 31.52
N ILE A 79 1.39 8.22 30.20
CA ILE A 79 0.44 9.13 29.55
C ILE A 79 -0.77 8.32 29.07
N PRO A 80 -1.99 8.61 29.55
CA PRO A 80 -3.20 7.94 29.08
C PRO A 80 -3.58 8.39 27.67
N PHE A 81 -4.12 7.48 26.87
CA PHE A 81 -4.63 7.81 25.53
C PHE A 81 -5.77 6.88 25.11
N THR A 82 -6.46 7.27 24.05
CA THR A 82 -7.46 6.45 23.35
C THR A 82 -7.22 6.44 21.84
N VAL A 83 -7.90 5.52 21.15
CA VAL A 83 -7.90 5.42 19.68
C VAL A 83 -9.33 5.55 19.19
N ALA A 84 -9.51 6.22 18.05
CA ALA A 84 -10.84 6.52 17.49
C ALA A 84 -11.62 5.26 17.07
N SER A 85 -10.93 4.26 16.52
CA SER A 85 -11.48 2.95 16.17
C SER A 85 -10.65 1.86 16.85
N PRO A 86 -11.11 1.27 17.96
CA PRO A 86 -10.35 0.26 18.67
C PRO A 86 -10.42 -1.09 17.95
N LEU A 87 -9.28 -1.80 17.87
CA LEU A 87 -9.21 -3.22 17.51
C LEU A 87 -10.26 -4.03 18.29
N TRP A 88 -11.04 -4.87 17.59
CA TRP A 88 -11.98 -5.81 18.18
C TRP A 88 -11.25 -6.85 19.04
N SER A 89 -11.80 -7.17 20.21
CA SER A 89 -11.19 -8.13 21.14
C SER A 89 -12.29 -8.78 21.97
N ASP A 90 -13.21 -9.49 21.30
CA ASP A 90 -14.32 -10.23 21.93
C ASP A 90 -15.11 -9.38 22.96
N ALA A 91 -15.51 -8.18 22.56
CA ALA A 91 -16.22 -7.19 23.38
C ALA A 91 -15.46 -6.63 24.60
N ALA A 92 -14.16 -6.89 24.74
CA ALA A 92 -13.38 -6.31 25.84
C ALA A 92 -13.18 -4.80 25.72
N ILE A 93 -13.42 -4.14 26.84
CA ILE A 93 -13.17 -2.72 27.09
C ILE A 93 -11.68 -2.55 27.36
N LYS A 94 -11.08 -1.51 26.77
CA LYS A 94 -9.62 -1.31 26.78
C LYS A 94 -9.24 0.08 27.27
N THR A 95 -8.40 0.14 28.29
CA THR A 95 -7.73 1.37 28.76
C THR A 95 -6.24 1.29 28.42
N ARG A 96 -5.63 2.42 28.04
CA ARG A 96 -4.28 2.45 27.49
C ARG A 96 -3.44 3.57 28.08
N TRP A 97 -2.15 3.29 28.22
CA TRP A 97 -1.12 4.23 28.59
C TRP A 97 0.14 3.99 27.78
N VAL A 98 0.95 5.02 27.62
CA VAL A 98 2.29 4.93 27.03
C VAL A 98 3.31 5.59 27.97
N ALA A 99 4.45 4.93 28.16
CA ALA A 99 5.63 5.48 28.79
C ALA A 99 6.69 5.71 27.72
N VAL A 100 6.91 6.97 27.32
CA VAL A 100 7.98 7.36 26.39
C VAL A 100 9.18 7.83 27.21
N PRO A 101 10.37 7.21 27.07
CA PRO A 101 11.52 7.54 27.90
C PRO A 101 11.95 9.00 27.74
N ASN A 102 12.23 9.67 28.86
CA ASN A 102 12.78 11.02 28.89
C ASN A 102 13.43 11.35 30.25
N ASP A 103 14.39 12.25 30.26
CA ASP A 103 15.02 12.78 31.49
C ASP A 103 14.51 14.17 31.93
N GLY A 104 13.53 14.71 31.20
CA GLY A 104 12.93 16.03 31.41
C GLY A 104 13.25 16.98 30.26
N PRO A 105 12.69 18.20 30.25
CA PRO A 105 12.99 19.17 29.20
C PRO A 105 14.42 19.77 29.37
N PRO A 106 15.10 20.13 28.27
CA PRO A 106 14.65 20.06 26.88
C PRO A 106 14.78 18.64 26.29
N TYR A 107 13.75 18.20 25.56
CA TYR A 107 13.74 16.87 24.96
C TYR A 107 14.55 16.79 23.68
N THR A 108 15.34 15.73 23.54
CA THR A 108 16.03 15.38 22.31
C THR A 108 15.13 14.57 21.37
N SER A 109 15.48 14.48 20.08
CA SER A 109 14.73 13.65 19.13
C SER A 109 14.69 12.17 19.51
N ALA A 110 15.66 11.68 20.29
CA ALA A 110 15.68 10.31 20.81
C ALA A 110 14.65 10.07 21.92
N GLU A 111 14.08 11.13 22.51
CA GLU A 111 13.08 11.08 23.58
C GLU A 111 11.67 11.46 23.08
N GLN A 112 11.51 11.56 21.76
CA GLN A 112 10.29 11.96 21.09
C GLN A 112 9.82 10.86 20.14
N ILE A 113 8.50 10.80 19.93
CA ILE A 113 7.87 9.95 18.93
C ILE A 113 8.17 10.55 17.57
N ASP A 114 8.67 9.72 16.64
CA ASP A 114 8.84 10.08 15.23
C ASP A 114 7.45 10.11 14.58
N PHE A 115 6.85 11.30 14.58
CA PHE A 115 5.50 11.57 14.16
C PHE A 115 5.41 11.60 12.63
N ALA A 116 4.39 10.93 12.09
CA ALA A 116 4.08 10.97 10.67
C ALA A 116 2.62 11.40 10.46
N PRO A 117 2.32 12.39 9.59
CA PRO A 117 0.95 12.84 9.34
C PRO A 117 0.06 11.76 8.71
N THR A 118 0.67 10.81 8.00
CA THR A 118 0.07 9.57 7.50
C THR A 118 1.03 8.41 7.78
N GLY A 119 0.53 7.17 7.81
CA GLY A 119 1.39 6.01 8.07
C GLY A 119 1.59 5.69 9.55
N GLU A 120 2.65 4.92 9.81
CA GLU A 120 3.03 4.46 11.15
C GLU A 120 3.96 5.49 11.81
N TRP A 121 3.84 5.67 13.12
CA TRP A 121 4.81 6.44 13.89
C TRP A 121 6.02 5.58 14.29
N GLY A 122 7.17 6.21 14.49
CA GLY A 122 8.35 5.61 15.13
C GLY A 122 8.39 5.93 16.62
N PHE A 123 8.95 5.02 17.42
CA PHE A 123 8.99 5.16 18.87
C PHE A 123 10.42 4.93 19.41
N PRO A 124 10.87 5.73 20.40
CA PRO A 124 12.11 5.49 21.09
C PRO A 124 12.21 4.09 21.69
N ASN A 125 13.39 3.49 21.59
CA ASN A 125 13.70 2.25 22.32
C ASN A 125 13.54 2.48 23.83
N GLY A 126 12.94 1.52 24.53
CA GLY A 126 12.54 1.72 25.93
C GLY A 126 11.09 2.17 26.10
N THR A 127 10.38 2.55 25.03
CA THR A 127 8.95 2.86 25.12
C THR A 127 8.15 1.63 25.55
N VAL A 128 7.25 1.81 26.52
CA VAL A 128 6.34 0.75 26.98
C VAL A 128 4.89 1.18 26.80
N PHE A 129 4.13 0.37 26.07
CA PHE A 129 2.68 0.53 25.91
C PHE A 129 1.97 -0.41 26.85
N VAL A 130 1.11 0.15 27.70
CA VAL A 130 0.30 -0.61 28.66
C VAL A 130 -1.13 -0.63 28.18
N LYS A 131 -1.71 -1.82 28.06
CA LYS A 131 -3.11 -2.02 27.65
C LYS A 131 -3.82 -2.92 28.65
N HIS A 132 -4.82 -2.38 29.34
CA HIS A 132 -5.65 -3.09 30.30
C HIS A 132 -6.98 -3.50 29.67
N PHE A 133 -7.43 -4.73 29.94
CA PHE A 133 -8.64 -5.32 29.37
C PHE A 133 -9.64 -5.70 30.47
N GLU A 134 -10.88 -5.26 30.29
CA GLU A 134 -12.02 -5.64 31.12
C GLU A 134 -13.15 -6.19 30.26
N LEU A 135 -13.95 -7.09 30.83
CA LEU A 135 -15.14 -7.64 30.18
C LEU A 135 -16.37 -7.43 31.08
N THR A 136 -17.48 -6.98 30.49
CA THR A 136 -18.77 -6.95 31.17
C THR A 136 -19.24 -8.38 31.41
N VAL A 137 -19.36 -8.77 32.68
CA VAL A 137 -19.80 -10.12 33.11
C VAL A 137 -21.25 -10.15 33.59
N ASN A 138 -21.85 -8.98 33.80
CA ASN A 138 -23.27 -8.85 34.05
C ASN A 138 -23.80 -7.66 33.25
N GLU A 139 -24.57 -7.96 32.21
CA GLU A 139 -25.13 -6.97 31.28
C GLU A 139 -26.29 -6.18 31.90
N ILE A 140 -26.87 -6.64 33.02
CA ILE A 140 -27.94 -5.93 33.76
C ILE A 140 -27.34 -4.86 34.68
N THR A 141 -26.31 -5.22 35.46
CA THR A 141 -25.69 -4.31 36.43
C THR A 141 -24.52 -3.51 35.85
N GLY A 142 -24.00 -3.92 34.69
CA GLY A 142 -22.78 -3.38 34.11
C GLY A 142 -21.51 -3.84 34.84
N ALA A 143 -21.59 -4.83 35.73
CA ALA A 143 -20.42 -5.33 36.45
C ALA A 143 -19.36 -5.89 35.49
N ARG A 144 -18.08 -5.57 35.77
CA ARG A 144 -16.94 -5.93 34.94
C ARG A 144 -15.96 -6.83 35.69
N LYS A 145 -15.27 -7.68 34.92
CA LYS A 145 -14.13 -8.48 35.37
C LYS A 145 -12.87 -7.96 34.69
N ARG A 146 -11.81 -7.73 35.46
CA ARG A 146 -10.45 -7.49 34.92
C ARG A 146 -9.91 -8.80 34.37
N LEU A 147 -9.46 -8.78 33.13
CA LEU A 147 -8.96 -9.97 32.45
C LEU A 147 -7.43 -9.98 32.47
N GLU A 148 -6.85 -8.99 31.82
CA GLU A 148 -5.41 -8.92 31.63
C GLU A 148 -4.88 -7.50 31.53
N THR A 149 -3.58 -7.37 31.74
CA THR A 149 -2.81 -6.20 31.35
C THR A 149 -1.63 -6.64 30.52
N ARG A 150 -1.57 -6.12 29.30
CA ARG A 150 -0.48 -6.40 28.35
C ARG A 150 0.49 -5.24 28.32
N LEU A 151 1.77 -5.56 28.38
CA LEU A 151 2.86 -4.62 28.15
C LEU A 151 3.49 -4.98 26.81
N LEU A 152 3.50 -4.02 25.88
CA LEU A 152 4.27 -4.10 24.64
C LEU A 152 5.50 -3.19 24.82
N VAL A 153 6.69 -3.74 24.65
CA VAL A 153 7.95 -3.04 24.93
C VAL A 153 8.73 -2.88 23.65
N ARG A 154 9.12 -1.64 23.31
CA ARG A 154 10.05 -1.33 22.22
C ARG A 154 11.47 -1.70 22.65
N SER A 155 12.00 -2.74 22.03
CA SER A 155 13.29 -3.35 22.37
C SER A 155 14.46 -2.48 21.91
N ASN A 156 15.67 -2.74 22.43
CA ASN A 156 16.88 -1.99 22.08
C ASN A 156 17.34 -2.14 20.63
N ASP A 157 16.85 -3.15 19.92
CA ASP A 157 17.08 -3.42 18.50
C ASP A 157 16.03 -2.79 17.58
N GLY A 158 15.07 -2.04 18.14
CA GLY A 158 13.96 -1.47 17.39
C GLY A 158 12.84 -2.47 17.04
N ALA A 159 12.84 -3.70 17.55
CA ALA A 159 11.68 -4.59 17.50
C ALA A 159 10.75 -4.34 18.70
N VAL A 160 9.74 -5.19 18.88
CA VAL A 160 8.94 -5.22 20.12
C VAL A 160 8.82 -6.63 20.67
N TYR A 161 8.55 -6.74 21.96
CA TYR A 161 7.99 -7.97 22.55
C TYR A 161 6.77 -7.63 23.39
N GLY A 162 5.87 -8.60 23.53
CA GLY A 162 4.67 -8.50 24.36
C GLY A 162 4.73 -9.44 25.55
N VAL A 163 4.27 -8.98 26.72
CA VAL A 163 3.99 -9.83 27.88
C VAL A 163 2.56 -9.60 28.38
N THR A 164 1.97 -10.65 28.93
CA THR A 164 0.58 -10.65 29.39
C THR A 164 0.53 -11.01 30.87
N TYR A 165 -0.11 -10.15 31.66
CA TYR A 165 -0.41 -10.39 33.07
C TYR A 165 -1.90 -10.68 33.22
N LYS A 166 -2.26 -11.85 33.77
CA LYS A 166 -3.65 -12.25 34.02
C LYS A 166 -4.06 -11.82 35.42
N TRP A 167 -5.19 -11.12 35.54
CA TRP A 167 -5.68 -10.62 36.83
C TRP A 167 -6.15 -11.72 37.76
N ARG A 168 -5.85 -11.56 39.05
CA ARG A 168 -6.37 -12.41 40.12
C ARG A 168 -7.86 -12.11 40.36
N PRO A 169 -8.66 -13.09 40.81
CA PRO A 169 -10.10 -12.90 41.02
C PRO A 169 -10.46 -11.78 42.02
N ASP A 170 -9.57 -11.48 42.96
CA ASP A 170 -9.75 -10.44 43.98
C ASP A 170 -9.30 -9.04 43.53
N ASN A 171 -8.82 -8.91 42.28
CA ASN A 171 -8.26 -7.68 41.71
C ASN A 171 -7.06 -7.09 42.50
N SER A 172 -6.39 -7.88 43.34
CA SER A 172 -5.24 -7.43 44.14
C SER A 172 -4.00 -7.17 43.27
N ASP A 173 -3.77 -8.03 42.28
CA ASP A 173 -2.65 -7.99 41.35
C ASP A 173 -2.95 -8.83 40.09
N ALA A 174 -1.98 -8.92 39.18
CA ALA A 174 -2.02 -9.80 38.01
C ALA A 174 -0.71 -10.57 37.86
N ASP A 175 -0.80 -11.85 37.52
CA ASP A 175 0.33 -12.78 37.40
C ASP A 175 0.79 -12.91 35.95
N LEU A 176 2.11 -12.90 35.72
CA LEU A 176 2.70 -13.07 34.39
C LEU A 176 2.34 -14.45 33.83
N LEU A 177 1.81 -14.49 32.60
CA LEU A 177 1.55 -15.75 31.93
C LEU A 177 2.85 -16.40 31.38
N PRO A 178 2.93 -17.75 31.36
CA PRO A 178 4.17 -18.49 31.11
C PRO A 178 4.68 -18.41 29.66
N GLY A 179 3.94 -17.78 28.74
CA GLY A 179 4.36 -17.57 27.36
C GLY A 179 3.45 -18.20 26.30
N PRO A 180 3.00 -19.47 26.45
CA PRO A 180 1.97 -20.05 25.60
C PRO A 180 0.60 -19.38 25.78
N PRO A 181 -0.31 -19.47 24.79
CA PRO A 181 -1.68 -19.01 24.95
C PRO A 181 -2.42 -19.78 26.04
N VAL A 182 -3.31 -19.08 26.74
CA VAL A 182 -4.20 -19.64 27.77
C VAL A 182 -5.63 -19.25 27.42
N ASN A 183 -6.57 -20.17 27.61
CA ASN A 183 -7.99 -19.87 27.50
C ASN A 183 -8.65 -19.88 28.89
N GLU A 184 -9.67 -19.04 29.07
CA GLU A 184 -10.52 -19.04 30.24
C GLU A 184 -11.97 -18.87 29.84
N ASP A 185 -12.83 -19.74 30.37
CA ASP A 185 -14.27 -19.63 30.18
C ASP A 185 -14.86 -18.69 31.24
N ILE A 186 -15.57 -17.68 30.77
CA ILE A 186 -16.14 -16.62 31.59
C ILE A 186 -17.66 -16.68 31.48
N THR A 187 -18.33 -16.92 32.59
CA THR A 187 -19.79 -16.85 32.68
C THR A 187 -20.23 -15.39 32.66
N ILE A 188 -21.15 -15.08 31.74
CA ILE A 188 -21.76 -13.76 31.58
C ILE A 188 -23.26 -13.88 31.85
N THR A 189 -23.79 -13.06 32.74
CA THR A 189 -25.23 -12.84 32.88
C THR A 189 -25.70 -11.87 31.82
N THR A 190 -26.59 -12.32 30.95
CA THR A 190 -27.14 -11.52 29.84
C THR A 190 -28.15 -10.49 30.34
N SER A 191 -28.49 -9.54 29.47
CA SER A 191 -29.53 -8.53 29.74
C SER A 191 -30.91 -9.12 30.06
N THR A 192 -31.19 -10.36 29.64
CA THR A 192 -32.43 -11.08 29.93
C THR A 192 -32.41 -11.85 31.25
N GLY A 193 -31.27 -11.86 31.97
CA GLY A 193 -31.05 -12.63 33.19
C GLY A 193 -30.62 -14.09 32.95
N ALA A 194 -30.50 -14.52 31.69
CA ALA A 194 -29.91 -15.81 31.35
C ALA A 194 -28.38 -15.78 31.54
N THR A 195 -27.72 -16.93 31.44
CA THR A 195 -26.25 -17.01 31.44
C THR A 195 -25.73 -17.58 30.14
N ARG A 196 -24.58 -17.08 29.69
CA ARG A 196 -23.79 -17.62 28.58
C ARG A 196 -22.32 -17.75 29.00
N VAL A 197 -21.60 -18.68 28.40
CA VAL A 197 -20.14 -18.79 28.57
C VAL A 197 -19.46 -18.14 27.39
N GLN A 198 -18.48 -17.28 27.66
CA GLN A 198 -17.59 -16.69 26.67
C GLN A 198 -16.16 -17.09 26.98
N THR A 199 -15.49 -17.76 26.03
CA THR A 199 -14.07 -18.06 26.14
C THR A 199 -13.25 -16.79 25.86
N TRP A 200 -12.35 -16.46 26.78
CA TRP A 200 -11.32 -15.45 26.59
C TRP A 200 -9.97 -16.10 26.29
N SER A 201 -9.32 -15.66 25.22
CA SER A 201 -7.98 -16.13 24.84
C SER A 201 -6.92 -15.11 25.21
N TYR A 202 -6.09 -15.46 26.18
CA TYR A 202 -4.85 -14.74 26.49
C TYR A 202 -3.80 -15.16 25.46
N PRO A 203 -3.31 -14.24 24.60
CA PRO A 203 -2.35 -14.59 23.56
C PRO A 203 -1.00 -14.91 24.18
N GLY A 204 -0.32 -15.89 23.58
CA GLY A 204 1.07 -16.17 23.92
C GLY A 204 2.03 -15.12 23.37
N ARG A 205 3.27 -15.07 23.89
CA ARG A 205 4.30 -14.10 23.49
C ARG A 205 4.58 -14.12 21.98
N GLY A 206 4.69 -15.30 21.39
CA GLY A 206 4.90 -15.45 19.95
C GLY A 206 3.69 -15.02 19.11
N GLN A 207 2.47 -15.22 19.61
CA GLN A 207 1.24 -14.80 18.91
C GLN A 207 1.08 -13.28 18.88
N CYS A 208 1.62 -12.55 19.88
CA CYS A 208 1.66 -11.10 19.82
C CYS A 208 2.38 -10.63 18.54
N LEU A 209 3.48 -11.28 18.17
CA LEU A 209 4.30 -10.91 17.02
C LEU A 209 3.68 -11.27 15.67
N THR A 210 2.60 -12.07 15.64
CA THR A 210 1.81 -12.25 14.41
C THR A 210 1.22 -10.93 13.94
N CYS A 211 0.67 -10.14 14.87
CA CYS A 211 0.13 -8.82 14.57
C CYS A 211 1.20 -7.71 14.69
N HIS A 212 2.06 -7.80 15.70
CA HIS A 212 3.12 -6.83 15.95
C HIS A 212 4.39 -7.17 15.12
N ASN A 213 4.26 -7.09 13.80
CA ASN A 213 5.29 -7.48 12.83
C ASN A 213 6.01 -6.26 12.20
N ASN A 214 7.10 -6.52 11.48
CA ASN A 214 7.92 -5.49 10.86
C ASN A 214 7.15 -4.63 9.82
N GLN A 215 6.28 -5.25 9.03
CA GLN A 215 5.54 -4.57 7.97
C GLN A 215 4.54 -3.54 8.52
N ALA A 216 3.99 -3.83 9.70
CA ALA A 216 3.14 -2.93 10.46
C ALA A 216 3.92 -1.95 11.37
N ASN A 217 5.25 -1.90 11.25
CA ASN A 217 6.16 -1.15 12.13
C ASN A 217 5.99 -1.46 13.62
N PHE A 218 5.59 -2.69 13.93
CA PHE A 218 5.43 -3.26 15.27
C PHE A 218 4.36 -2.62 16.17
N VAL A 219 4.26 -1.29 16.29
CA VAL A 219 3.30 -0.62 17.19
C VAL A 219 2.00 -0.34 16.47
N LEU A 220 0.90 -0.91 16.98
CA LEU A 220 -0.41 -0.83 16.33
C LEU A 220 -1.30 0.24 16.99
N GLY A 221 -2.07 0.94 16.17
CA GLY A 221 -3.14 1.85 16.61
C GLY A 221 -2.70 3.26 17.04
N LEU A 222 -1.43 3.51 17.34
CA LEU A 222 -0.90 4.87 17.53
C LEU A 222 -0.49 5.44 16.17
N LYS A 223 -1.47 5.98 15.46
CA LYS A 223 -1.31 6.64 14.16
C LYS A 223 -2.12 7.93 14.18
N THR A 224 -1.76 8.88 13.32
CA THR A 224 -2.39 10.22 13.28
C THR A 224 -3.90 10.16 13.18
N HIS A 225 -4.48 9.34 12.29
CA HIS A 225 -5.94 9.24 12.16
C HIS A 225 -6.63 8.62 13.37
N GLN A 226 -5.96 7.76 14.12
CA GLN A 226 -6.50 7.19 15.37
C GLN A 226 -6.42 8.18 16.54
N PHE A 227 -5.45 9.11 16.49
CA PHE A 227 -5.18 10.10 17.53
C PHE A 227 -5.82 11.47 17.28
N ASN A 228 -6.23 11.79 16.05
CA ASN A 228 -6.88 13.06 15.72
C ASN A 228 -8.30 13.17 16.28
N GLY A 229 -8.42 13.28 17.60
CA GLY A 229 -9.69 13.27 18.30
C GLY A 229 -9.51 13.66 19.76
N ASN A 230 -10.63 14.03 20.38
CA ASN A 230 -10.64 14.52 21.75
C ASN A 230 -10.51 13.39 22.76
N PHE A 231 -9.79 13.64 23.83
CA PHE A 231 -9.65 12.76 24.99
C PHE A 231 -9.74 13.56 26.28
N LEU A 232 -10.44 13.01 27.28
CA LEU A 232 -10.51 13.57 28.62
C LEU A 232 -9.30 13.08 29.42
N TYR A 233 -8.40 13.99 29.79
CA TYR A 233 -7.22 13.68 30.58
C TYR A 233 -7.58 13.67 32.08
N PRO A 234 -7.52 12.51 32.76
CA PRO A 234 -8.02 12.39 34.13
C PRO A 234 -7.27 13.26 35.15
N SER A 235 -5.97 13.47 34.96
CA SER A 235 -5.13 14.25 35.89
C SER A 235 -5.49 15.73 35.91
N THR A 236 -5.99 16.27 34.81
CA THR A 236 -6.31 17.70 34.67
C THR A 236 -7.82 17.96 34.58
N GLY A 237 -8.63 16.93 34.33
CA GLY A 237 -10.05 17.05 34.04
C GLY A 237 -10.36 17.75 32.70
N ARG A 238 -9.36 18.02 31.86
CA ARG A 238 -9.50 18.75 30.59
C ARG A 238 -9.70 17.79 29.43
N THR A 239 -10.61 18.16 28.51
CA THR A 239 -10.78 17.46 27.24
C THR A 239 -10.05 18.23 26.15
N ASP A 240 -9.18 17.55 25.41
CA ASP A 240 -8.44 18.15 24.31
C ASP A 240 -8.15 17.14 23.19
N ASN A 241 -7.87 17.63 21.98
CA ASN A 241 -7.35 16.81 20.89
C ASN A 241 -6.00 16.21 21.30
N GLN A 242 -5.86 14.88 21.18
CA GLN A 242 -4.67 14.18 21.63
C GLN A 242 -3.40 14.61 20.89
N LEU A 243 -3.48 14.92 19.59
CA LEU A 243 -2.34 15.43 18.83
C LEU A 243 -1.89 16.79 19.34
N ARG A 244 -2.84 17.66 19.71
CA ARG A 244 -2.54 18.98 20.26
C ARG A 244 -1.86 18.86 21.63
N THR A 245 -2.39 18.02 22.51
CA THR A 245 -1.76 17.74 23.81
C THR A 245 -0.37 17.14 23.66
N PHE A 246 -0.21 16.14 22.79
CA PHE A 246 1.07 15.44 22.62
C PHE A 246 2.13 16.35 21.98
N ALA A 247 1.74 17.22 21.04
CA ALA A 247 2.59 18.26 20.50
C ALA A 247 3.03 19.25 21.60
N HIS A 248 2.08 19.74 22.41
CA HIS A 248 2.35 20.71 23.47
C HIS A 248 3.34 20.20 24.53
N ILE A 249 3.17 18.96 25.01
CA ILE A 249 4.07 18.37 26.03
C ILE A 249 5.41 17.89 25.45
N GLY A 250 5.69 18.19 24.17
CA GLY A 250 6.95 17.87 23.49
C GLY A 250 7.12 16.40 23.16
N LEU A 251 6.04 15.64 22.95
CA LEU A 251 6.09 14.19 22.68
C LEU A 251 6.31 13.85 21.21
N LEU A 252 6.01 14.76 20.27
CA LEU A 252 6.01 14.51 18.82
C LEU A 252 7.13 15.26 18.10
N ASN A 253 7.84 14.56 17.21
CA ASN A 253 8.88 15.10 16.34
C ASN A 253 8.72 14.56 14.89
N PRO A 254 8.61 15.42 13.86
CA PRO A 254 8.42 16.85 13.96
C PRO A 254 7.12 17.18 14.70
N THR A 255 7.10 18.28 15.43
CA THR A 255 5.91 18.74 16.14
C THR A 255 4.92 19.33 15.13
N PRO A 256 3.70 18.77 14.97
CA PRO A 256 2.71 19.34 14.07
C PRO A 256 2.23 20.70 14.59
N SER A 257 2.03 21.66 13.70
CA SER A 257 1.42 22.93 14.07
C SER A 257 -0.07 22.75 14.36
N GLU A 258 -0.63 23.59 15.24
CA GLU A 258 -2.06 23.52 15.56
C GLU A 258 -2.97 23.77 14.36
N ALA A 259 -2.48 24.53 13.37
CA ALA A 259 -3.21 24.79 12.14
C ALA A 259 -3.30 23.55 11.23
N GLU A 260 -2.35 22.61 11.34
CA GLU A 260 -2.33 21.37 10.56
C GLU A 260 -3.23 20.28 11.16
N ILE A 261 -3.40 20.24 12.49
CA ILE A 261 -4.16 19.16 13.16
C ILE A 261 -5.56 18.92 12.56
N PRO A 262 -6.38 19.96 12.25
CA PRO A 262 -7.68 19.76 11.64
C PRO A 262 -7.66 19.22 10.21
N THR A 263 -6.53 19.32 9.49
CA THR A 263 -6.40 18.85 8.10
C THR A 263 -6.01 17.38 8.01
N PHE A 264 -5.46 16.80 9.09
CA PHE A 264 -5.14 15.38 9.12
C PHE A 264 -6.38 14.50 9.10
N LEU A 265 -6.27 13.35 8.44
CA LEU A 265 -7.30 12.32 8.45
C LEU A 265 -7.70 11.95 9.88
N LYS A 266 -8.95 11.53 10.04
CA LYS A 266 -9.54 11.15 11.33
C LYS A 266 -10.35 9.87 11.17
N ALA A 267 -9.98 8.82 11.90
CA ALA A 267 -10.80 7.61 12.02
C ALA A 267 -12.04 7.87 12.89
N THR A 268 -13.02 6.99 12.79
CA THR A 268 -14.25 7.06 13.58
C THR A 268 -14.64 5.68 14.09
N SER A 269 -15.36 5.63 15.22
CA SER A 269 -15.87 4.38 15.76
C SER A 269 -16.87 3.73 14.80
N ILE A 270 -16.84 2.40 14.71
CA ILE A 270 -17.82 1.63 13.95
C ILE A 270 -19.26 1.89 14.44
N SER A 271 -19.46 2.30 15.69
CA SER A 271 -20.76 2.62 16.28
C SER A 271 -21.22 4.08 16.07
N ASN A 272 -20.39 4.94 15.45
CA ASN A 272 -20.75 6.34 15.25
C ASN A 272 -21.79 6.51 14.13
N GLY A 273 -23.08 6.51 14.48
CA GLY A 273 -24.20 6.58 13.53
C GLY A 273 -24.31 7.88 12.72
N THR A 274 -23.55 8.93 13.04
CA THR A 274 -23.57 10.20 12.29
C THR A 274 -22.48 10.28 11.21
N ALA A 275 -21.50 9.37 11.24
CA ALA A 275 -20.44 9.31 10.24
C ALA A 275 -20.88 8.48 9.01
N PRO A 276 -20.37 8.80 7.81
CA PRO A 276 -20.63 8.00 6.61
C PRO A 276 -20.26 6.53 6.81
N ILE A 277 -21.06 5.63 6.24
CA ILE A 277 -20.92 4.20 6.50
C ILE A 277 -19.57 3.64 6.05
N GLN A 278 -19.10 4.04 4.88
CA GLN A 278 -17.79 3.67 4.34
C GLN A 278 -16.67 4.16 5.26
N HIS A 279 -16.76 5.37 5.81
CA HIS A 279 -15.75 5.92 6.73
C HIS A 279 -15.66 5.10 8.02
N ARG A 280 -16.82 4.74 8.60
CA ARG A 280 -16.89 3.85 9.78
C ARG A 280 -16.27 2.50 9.49
N MET A 281 -16.64 1.89 8.36
CA MET A 281 -16.17 0.55 8.01
C MET A 281 -14.67 0.53 7.69
N ARG A 282 -14.16 1.51 6.93
CA ARG A 282 -12.72 1.66 6.64
C ARG A 282 -11.90 1.92 7.90
N SER A 283 -12.44 2.68 8.86
CA SER A 283 -11.78 2.88 10.18
C SER A 283 -11.68 1.56 10.96
N TRP A 284 -12.70 0.70 10.87
CA TRP A 284 -12.69 -0.62 11.50
C TRP A 284 -11.74 -1.58 10.76
N ILE A 285 -11.76 -1.61 9.42
CA ILE A 285 -10.85 -2.42 8.59
C ILE A 285 -9.39 -2.06 8.87
N ASP A 286 -9.05 -0.77 8.97
CA ASP A 286 -7.68 -0.35 9.33
C ASP A 286 -7.25 -0.90 10.69
N SER A 287 -8.13 -0.87 11.67
CA SER A 287 -7.81 -1.25 13.05
C SER A 287 -7.73 -2.77 13.24
N ASN A 288 -8.42 -3.53 12.40
CA ASN A 288 -8.57 -4.98 12.54
C ASN A 288 -7.81 -5.80 11.48
N CYS A 289 -7.49 -5.21 10.34
CA CYS A 289 -6.93 -5.92 9.18
C CYS A 289 -5.57 -5.39 8.73
N SER A 290 -5.27 -4.09 8.89
CA SER A 290 -4.10 -3.44 8.25
C SER A 290 -2.75 -3.96 8.71
N GLN A 291 -2.66 -4.63 9.86
CA GLN A 291 -1.42 -5.27 10.29
C GLN A 291 -0.99 -6.46 9.42
N CYS A 292 -1.95 -7.06 8.69
CA CYS A 292 -1.71 -8.19 7.78
C CYS A 292 -1.99 -7.81 6.32
N HIS A 293 -3.11 -7.13 6.06
CA HIS A 293 -3.57 -6.74 4.72
C HIS A 293 -3.03 -5.35 4.37
N ARG A 294 -1.81 -5.32 3.85
CA ARG A 294 -1.08 -4.12 3.40
C ARG A 294 0.02 -4.57 2.43
N PRO A 295 0.62 -3.67 1.63
CA PRO A 295 1.79 -4.01 0.83
C PRO A 295 2.92 -4.64 1.67
N GLY A 296 3.42 -5.80 1.24
CA GLY A 296 4.44 -6.58 1.95
C GLY A 296 3.94 -7.35 3.18
N GLY A 297 2.67 -7.20 3.56
CA GLY A 297 2.04 -7.91 4.67
C GLY A 297 1.71 -9.37 4.34
N GLN A 298 1.36 -10.15 5.38
CA GLN A 298 1.06 -11.58 5.26
C GLN A 298 -0.37 -11.89 4.80
N GLY A 299 -1.24 -10.87 4.75
CA GLY A 299 -2.64 -11.01 4.34
C GLY A 299 -2.77 -10.83 2.83
N PRO A 300 -3.62 -11.62 2.14
CA PRO A 300 -3.77 -11.51 0.70
C PRO A 300 -4.44 -10.20 0.25
N GLY A 301 -4.03 -9.74 -0.93
CA GLY A 301 -4.85 -9.11 -1.98
C GLY A 301 -5.49 -7.75 -1.75
N TYR A 302 -5.40 -7.10 -0.58
CA TYR A 302 -5.92 -5.74 -0.42
C TYR A 302 -5.15 -4.93 0.63
N ASP A 303 -5.23 -3.61 0.54
CA ASP A 303 -4.59 -2.67 1.46
C ASP A 303 -5.60 -2.05 2.43
N ALA A 304 -5.67 -2.60 3.64
CA ALA A 304 -6.61 -2.19 4.67
C ALA A 304 -6.26 -0.85 5.37
N ARG A 305 -5.14 -0.20 5.03
CA ARG A 305 -4.70 1.02 5.71
C ARG A 305 -5.67 2.18 5.46
N PHE A 306 -6.10 2.88 6.52
CA PHE A 306 -7.13 3.93 6.41
C PHE A 306 -6.73 5.10 5.49
N TYR A 307 -5.45 5.45 5.47
CA TYR A 307 -4.92 6.54 4.66
C TYR A 307 -4.70 6.16 3.19
N THR A 308 -4.78 4.87 2.85
CA THR A 308 -4.79 4.44 1.44
C THR A 308 -6.15 4.81 0.87
N PRO A 309 -6.22 5.64 -0.19
CA PRO A 309 -7.49 6.00 -0.83
C PRO A 309 -8.29 4.74 -1.20
N TYR A 310 -9.62 4.79 -1.10
CA TYR A 310 -10.47 3.59 -1.21
C TYR A 310 -10.27 2.86 -2.54
N GLU A 311 -10.18 3.62 -3.61
CA GLU A 311 -9.87 3.22 -4.96
C GLU A 311 -8.54 2.46 -5.10
N ASN A 312 -7.62 2.63 -4.15
CA ASN A 312 -6.32 1.97 -4.12
C ASN A 312 -6.23 0.85 -3.07
N GLN A 313 -7.33 0.58 -2.35
CA GLN A 313 -7.35 -0.48 -1.34
C GLN A 313 -7.58 -1.86 -1.94
N ASP A 314 -8.07 -1.97 -3.16
CA ASP A 314 -8.43 -3.25 -3.81
C ASP A 314 -9.46 -4.08 -3.02
N LEU A 315 -10.30 -3.39 -2.24
CA LEU A 315 -11.34 -4.04 -1.42
C LEU A 315 -12.46 -4.65 -2.27
N VAL A 316 -12.67 -4.16 -3.49
CA VAL A 316 -13.71 -4.61 -4.42
C VAL A 316 -13.50 -6.06 -4.90
N THR A 317 -12.27 -6.58 -4.85
CA THR A 317 -11.99 -7.99 -5.11
C THR A 317 -12.50 -8.92 -3.98
N PHE A 318 -12.70 -8.38 -2.78
CA PHE A 318 -13.09 -9.14 -1.58
C PHE A 318 -14.51 -8.81 -1.08
N LEU A 319 -15.12 -7.77 -1.65
CA LEU A 319 -16.47 -7.31 -1.37
C LEU A 319 -17.29 -7.38 -2.64
N THR A 320 -18.30 -8.24 -2.63
CA THR A 320 -19.31 -8.30 -3.70
C THR A 320 -20.51 -7.49 -3.24
N PHE A 321 -20.63 -6.27 -3.74
CA PHE A 321 -21.75 -5.39 -3.39
C PHE A 321 -23.11 -6.05 -3.69
N ARG A 322 -24.10 -5.83 -2.81
CA ARG A 322 -25.39 -6.54 -2.65
C ARG A 322 -25.34 -8.04 -2.39
N ASP A 323 -24.17 -8.65 -2.40
CA ASP A 323 -24.03 -10.09 -2.21
C ASP A 323 -23.06 -10.38 -1.07
N HIS A 324 -23.57 -10.19 0.15
CA HIS A 324 -22.82 -10.53 1.36
C HIS A 324 -22.54 -12.03 1.47
N GLU A 325 -23.32 -12.89 0.80
CA GLU A 325 -23.10 -14.34 0.79
C GLU A 325 -21.82 -14.70 0.02
N ASN A 326 -21.54 -14.00 -1.09
CA ASN A 326 -20.31 -14.16 -1.88
C ASN A 326 -19.19 -13.17 -1.53
N SER A 327 -19.44 -12.19 -0.66
CA SER A 327 -18.42 -11.27 -0.16
C SER A 327 -17.44 -11.97 0.80
N ALA A 328 -16.26 -12.33 0.30
CA ALA A 328 -15.24 -13.04 1.06
C ALA A 328 -14.87 -12.36 2.39
N LEU A 329 -14.77 -11.02 2.42
CA LEU A 329 -14.48 -10.28 3.65
C LEU A 329 -15.57 -10.50 4.70
N TYR A 330 -16.85 -10.39 4.32
CA TYR A 330 -17.97 -10.64 5.22
C TYR A 330 -18.02 -12.09 5.70
N GLN A 331 -17.87 -13.07 4.79
CA GLN A 331 -17.93 -14.49 5.16
C GLN A 331 -16.87 -14.87 6.21
N ARG A 332 -15.65 -14.33 6.07
CA ARG A 332 -14.54 -14.64 6.98
C ARG A 332 -14.68 -13.90 8.32
N ASP A 333 -15.06 -12.63 8.30
CA ASP A 333 -15.22 -11.83 9.52
C ASP A 333 -16.51 -12.18 10.28
N ASN A 334 -17.51 -12.78 9.63
CA ASN A 334 -18.71 -13.32 10.28
C ASN A 334 -18.56 -14.78 10.72
N SER A 335 -17.37 -15.39 10.56
CA SER A 335 -17.10 -16.78 10.94
C SER A 335 -16.28 -16.90 12.24
N LEU A 336 -16.53 -17.99 12.98
CA LEU A 336 -15.71 -18.49 14.09
C LEU A 336 -15.06 -19.85 13.76
N GLY A 337 -15.31 -20.38 12.56
CA GLY A 337 -14.81 -21.69 12.11
C GLY A 337 -13.46 -21.61 11.39
N ALA A 338 -13.23 -22.54 10.46
CA ALA A 338 -11.94 -22.70 9.77
C ALA A 338 -11.50 -21.48 8.94
N ILE A 339 -12.46 -20.69 8.44
CA ILE A 339 -12.18 -19.51 7.60
C ILE A 339 -12.16 -18.19 8.37
N LYS A 340 -12.25 -18.24 9.71
CA LYS A 340 -12.39 -17.03 10.54
C LYS A 340 -11.24 -16.04 10.32
N MET A 341 -11.58 -14.75 10.31
CA MET A 341 -10.63 -13.65 10.37
C MET A 341 -10.94 -12.69 11.54
N PRO A 342 -9.90 -12.18 12.23
CA PRO A 342 -8.52 -12.70 12.24
C PRO A 342 -8.46 -14.16 12.76
N PRO A 343 -7.41 -14.93 12.41
CA PRO A 343 -7.34 -16.36 12.73
C PRO A 343 -7.04 -16.64 14.21
N LEU A 344 -6.56 -15.64 14.95
CA LEU A 344 -6.16 -15.73 16.35
C LEU A 344 -6.90 -14.71 17.22
N ALA A 345 -7.12 -15.06 18.49
CA ALA A 345 -7.72 -14.20 19.52
C ALA A 345 -9.09 -13.58 19.13
N LYS A 346 -9.89 -14.34 18.36
CA LYS A 346 -11.30 -14.06 18.08
C LYS A 346 -12.15 -15.29 18.41
N ASN A 347 -13.04 -15.10 19.37
CA ASN A 347 -14.03 -16.08 19.82
C ASN A 347 -15.47 -15.54 19.72
N LEU A 348 -15.64 -14.26 19.41
CA LEU A 348 -16.94 -13.64 19.18
C LEU A 348 -16.93 -12.84 17.87
N VAL A 349 -18.03 -12.91 17.12
CA VAL A 349 -18.27 -12.05 15.97
C VAL A 349 -18.56 -10.63 16.44
N ASP A 350 -17.95 -9.63 15.81
CA ASP A 350 -18.31 -8.23 16.03
C ASP A 350 -19.62 -7.93 15.30
N GLU A 351 -20.75 -8.24 15.95
CA GLU A 351 -22.08 -8.07 15.35
C GLU A 351 -22.37 -6.64 14.89
N THR A 352 -21.80 -5.65 15.57
CA THR A 352 -21.95 -4.24 15.18
C THR A 352 -21.21 -3.97 13.88
N ALA A 353 -19.95 -4.42 13.78
CA ALA A 353 -19.18 -4.28 12.55
C ALA A 353 -19.79 -5.09 11.40
N MET A 354 -20.26 -6.31 11.64
CA MET A 354 -20.90 -7.13 10.61
C MET A 354 -22.22 -6.52 10.13
N ALA A 355 -23.00 -5.88 11.01
CA ALA A 355 -24.18 -5.13 10.60
C ALA A 355 -23.82 -3.93 9.72
N VAL A 356 -22.78 -3.17 10.07
CA VAL A 356 -22.29 -2.05 9.27
C VAL A 356 -21.71 -2.54 7.93
N LEU A 357 -20.99 -3.65 7.92
CA LEU A 357 -20.45 -4.24 6.71
C LEU A 357 -21.57 -4.71 5.77
N ARG A 358 -22.62 -5.37 6.28
CA ARG A 358 -23.80 -5.71 5.46
C ARG A 358 -24.46 -4.48 4.88
N GLN A 359 -24.62 -3.42 5.69
CA GLN A 359 -25.19 -2.17 5.22
C GLN A 359 -24.32 -1.49 4.15
N TRP A 360 -22.99 -1.55 4.29
CA TRP A 360 -22.06 -1.01 3.29
C TRP A 360 -22.06 -1.85 2.01
N ILE A 361 -22.04 -3.17 2.12
CA ILE A 361 -22.22 -4.08 0.97
C ILE A 361 -23.56 -3.80 0.29
N ALA A 362 -24.61 -3.43 1.02
CA ALA A 362 -25.90 -3.06 0.47
C ALA A 362 -25.97 -1.63 -0.11
N SER A 363 -24.87 -0.87 -0.11
CA SER A 363 -24.81 0.45 -0.76
C SER A 363 -25.02 0.33 -2.28
N PRO A 364 -25.56 1.38 -2.94
CA PRO A 364 -25.71 1.39 -4.39
C PRO A 364 -24.35 1.43 -5.11
N LEU A 365 -24.37 1.17 -6.42
CA LEU A 365 -23.25 1.44 -7.31
C LEU A 365 -22.97 2.94 -7.33
N GLU A 366 -21.73 3.33 -7.09
CA GLU A 366 -21.28 4.72 -7.00
C GLU A 366 -19.96 4.90 -7.76
N VAL A 367 -19.74 6.11 -8.29
CA VAL A 367 -18.43 6.53 -8.80
C VAL A 367 -17.57 6.96 -7.61
N LEU A 368 -16.39 6.36 -7.49
CA LEU A 368 -15.42 6.64 -6.44
C LEU A 368 -14.52 7.81 -6.77
N SER A 369 -14.03 7.83 -8.01
CA SER A 369 -13.07 8.81 -8.47
C SER A 369 -13.19 9.02 -9.97
N VAL A 370 -12.81 10.22 -10.40
CA VAL A 370 -12.66 10.57 -11.81
C VAL A 370 -11.31 11.25 -11.95
N TYR A 371 -10.38 10.62 -12.67
CA TYR A 371 -9.04 11.17 -12.91
C TYR A 371 -8.86 11.62 -14.34
N LEU A 372 -8.13 12.71 -14.53
CA LEU A 372 -7.73 13.20 -15.84
C LEU A 372 -6.46 12.45 -16.31
N HIS A 373 -6.46 11.99 -17.56
CA HIS A 373 -5.24 11.50 -18.20
C HIS A 373 -4.33 12.66 -18.63
N GLN A 374 -3.04 12.37 -18.84
CA GLN A 374 -2.06 13.39 -19.22
C GLN A 374 -2.37 14.09 -20.56
N ASP A 375 -3.09 13.41 -21.46
CA ASP A 375 -3.57 13.97 -22.75
C ASP A 375 -4.74 14.96 -22.60
N THR A 376 -5.25 15.14 -21.38
CA THR A 376 -6.39 16.01 -21.02
C THR A 376 -7.73 15.66 -21.66
N SER A 377 -7.79 14.65 -22.53
CA SER A 377 -8.97 14.27 -23.32
C SER A 377 -9.60 12.97 -22.83
N HIS A 378 -8.96 12.26 -21.90
CA HIS A 378 -9.54 11.07 -21.28
C HIS A 378 -9.78 11.25 -19.78
N LEU A 379 -10.93 10.75 -19.33
CA LEU A 379 -11.29 10.63 -17.92
C LEU A 379 -11.35 9.15 -17.53
N GLU A 380 -10.59 8.74 -16.52
CA GLU A 380 -10.70 7.42 -15.88
C GLU A 380 -11.75 7.50 -14.78
N VAL A 381 -12.91 6.85 -14.99
CA VAL A 381 -14.02 6.76 -14.04
C VAL A 381 -13.93 5.43 -13.32
N LYS A 382 -13.77 5.47 -12.00
CA LYS A 382 -13.68 4.27 -11.17
C LYS A 382 -14.93 4.08 -10.31
N PHE A 383 -15.46 2.87 -10.28
CA PHE A 383 -16.67 2.50 -9.57
C PHE A 383 -16.36 1.72 -8.28
N ASN A 384 -17.34 1.65 -7.38
CA ASN A 384 -17.22 0.90 -6.12
C ASN A 384 -17.46 -0.61 -6.27
N SER A 385 -17.69 -1.11 -7.49
CA SER A 385 -17.96 -2.50 -7.83
C SER A 385 -17.47 -2.78 -9.26
N HIS A 386 -17.25 -4.04 -9.61
CA HIS A 386 -17.01 -4.43 -10.99
C HIS A 386 -18.24 -4.09 -11.84
N VAL A 387 -18.04 -3.40 -12.96
CA VAL A 387 -19.14 -2.94 -13.81
C VAL A 387 -19.41 -3.91 -14.96
N ASP A 388 -20.69 -4.06 -15.30
CA ASP A 388 -21.09 -4.80 -16.50
C ASP A 388 -20.58 -4.06 -17.74
N PRO A 389 -19.71 -4.68 -18.59
CA PRO A 389 -19.09 -3.97 -19.71
C PRO A 389 -20.10 -3.37 -20.69
N VAL A 390 -21.25 -4.02 -20.91
CA VAL A 390 -22.25 -3.56 -21.90
C VAL A 390 -22.87 -2.24 -21.47
N THR A 391 -23.33 -2.16 -20.22
CA THR A 391 -23.92 -0.93 -19.68
C THR A 391 -22.86 0.12 -19.39
N ALA A 392 -21.65 -0.27 -18.99
CA ALA A 392 -20.54 0.63 -18.69
C ALA A 392 -19.95 1.33 -19.93
N THR A 393 -20.01 0.72 -21.11
CA THR A 393 -19.52 1.36 -22.36
C THR A 393 -20.63 2.04 -23.16
N THR A 394 -21.84 2.16 -22.60
CA THR A 394 -22.96 2.84 -23.27
C THR A 394 -22.83 4.37 -23.11
N LEU A 395 -22.51 5.10 -24.18
CA LEU A 395 -22.29 6.57 -24.13
C LEU A 395 -23.44 7.37 -23.52
N ALA A 396 -24.68 6.93 -23.74
CA ALA A 396 -25.87 7.62 -23.23
C ALA A 396 -25.87 7.73 -21.69
N ASN A 397 -25.18 6.82 -21.02
CA ASN A 397 -25.08 6.69 -19.57
C ASN A 397 -24.22 7.78 -18.93
N TYR A 398 -23.45 8.53 -19.72
CA TYR A 398 -22.50 9.53 -19.23
C TYR A 398 -22.79 10.92 -19.77
N LYS A 399 -22.66 11.93 -18.92
CA LYS A 399 -22.61 13.34 -19.32
C LYS A 399 -21.56 14.08 -18.50
N VAL A 400 -20.83 15.00 -19.11
CA VAL A 400 -19.85 15.86 -18.44
C VAL A 400 -20.32 17.32 -18.54
N ASP A 401 -20.36 18.02 -17.40
CA ASP A 401 -20.78 19.42 -17.23
C ASP A 401 -22.12 19.79 -17.88
N ASP A 402 -22.11 20.66 -18.92
CA ASP A 402 -23.24 21.17 -19.72
C ASP A 402 -23.97 20.08 -20.53
N PHE A 403 -24.10 18.89 -19.94
CA PHE A 403 -24.68 17.69 -20.52
C PHE A 403 -23.98 17.21 -21.80
N THR A 404 -22.67 17.46 -21.91
CA THR A 404 -21.88 16.98 -23.04
C THR A 404 -21.73 15.46 -22.93
N THR A 405 -22.14 14.73 -23.96
CA THR A 405 -21.94 13.28 -24.00
C THR A 405 -20.50 12.98 -24.43
N PRO A 406 -19.78 12.07 -23.77
CA PRO A 406 -18.48 11.59 -24.24
C PRO A 406 -18.56 11.07 -25.68
N THR A 407 -17.47 11.20 -26.44
CA THR A 407 -17.40 10.68 -27.81
C THR A 407 -17.12 9.18 -27.84
N GLU A 408 -16.55 8.65 -26.76
CA GLU A 408 -16.24 7.24 -26.59
C GLU A 408 -16.28 6.87 -25.09
N ALA A 409 -16.60 5.61 -24.81
CA ALA A 409 -16.52 5.01 -23.50
C ALA A 409 -16.02 3.57 -23.68
N VAL A 410 -14.87 3.26 -23.11
CA VAL A 410 -14.27 1.91 -23.16
C VAL A 410 -14.01 1.41 -21.74
N MET A 411 -13.97 0.09 -21.58
CA MET A 411 -13.51 -0.48 -20.32
C MET A 411 -12.05 -0.13 -20.08
N GLY A 412 -11.74 0.24 -18.84
CA GLY A 412 -10.36 0.44 -18.44
C GLY A 412 -9.62 -0.87 -18.17
N SER A 413 -8.39 -0.71 -17.69
CA SER A 413 -7.49 -1.74 -17.18
C SER A 413 -8.13 -2.73 -16.20
N GLU A 414 -8.92 -2.17 -15.29
CA GLU A 414 -9.55 -2.87 -14.19
C GLU A 414 -11.06 -3.02 -14.45
N PRO A 415 -11.68 -4.13 -14.00
CA PRO A 415 -13.09 -4.41 -14.25
C PRO A 415 -14.07 -3.43 -13.58
N ASP A 416 -13.59 -2.54 -12.71
CA ASP A 416 -14.33 -1.46 -12.06
C ASP A 416 -14.02 -0.08 -12.67
N THR A 417 -13.35 0.00 -13.83
CA THR A 417 -12.95 1.26 -14.46
C THR A 417 -13.50 1.42 -15.88
N VAL A 418 -13.86 2.66 -16.22
CA VAL A 418 -14.30 3.06 -17.56
C VAL A 418 -13.49 4.29 -17.98
N ILE A 419 -12.94 4.28 -19.20
CA ILE A 419 -12.27 5.43 -19.78
C ILE A 419 -13.25 6.15 -20.70
N LEU A 420 -13.46 7.44 -20.45
CA LEU A 420 -14.32 8.31 -21.25
C LEU A 420 -13.48 9.25 -22.10
N THR A 421 -13.73 9.30 -23.40
CA THR A 421 -13.13 10.29 -24.30
C THR A 421 -14.01 11.54 -24.32
N VAL A 422 -13.45 12.67 -23.91
CA VAL A 422 -14.14 13.94 -23.71
C VAL A 422 -13.39 15.08 -24.38
N PRO A 423 -14.04 16.24 -24.64
CA PRO A 423 -13.30 17.45 -24.96
C PRO A 423 -12.25 17.77 -23.88
N PRO A 424 -11.08 18.31 -24.26
CA PRO A 424 -9.97 18.59 -23.34
C PRO A 424 -10.41 19.31 -22.07
N ARG A 425 -10.02 18.79 -20.90
CA ARG A 425 -10.28 19.39 -19.59
C ARG A 425 -9.07 20.13 -19.07
N VAL A 426 -9.32 21.23 -18.39
CA VAL A 426 -8.27 22.05 -17.78
C VAL A 426 -7.86 21.39 -16.45
N PRO A 427 -6.57 21.08 -16.26
CA PRO A 427 -6.10 20.49 -15.02
C PRO A 427 -6.42 21.37 -13.80
N ASN A 428 -6.75 20.74 -12.68
CA ASN A 428 -7.12 21.38 -11.39
C ASN A 428 -8.42 22.22 -11.42
N GLN A 429 -9.22 22.12 -12.49
CA GLN A 429 -10.54 22.73 -12.55
C GLN A 429 -11.62 21.74 -12.06
N SER A 430 -12.67 22.25 -11.40
CA SER A 430 -13.82 21.45 -10.97
C SER A 430 -14.83 21.24 -12.10
N TYR A 431 -15.35 20.02 -12.17
CA TYR A 431 -16.30 19.54 -13.17
C TYR A 431 -17.33 18.60 -12.53
N TYR A 432 -18.38 18.24 -13.28
CA TYR A 432 -19.37 17.25 -12.88
C TYR A 432 -19.47 16.13 -13.90
N LEU A 433 -19.39 14.89 -13.41
CA LEU A 433 -19.78 13.70 -14.16
C LEU A 433 -21.19 13.29 -13.74
N THR A 434 -22.11 13.24 -14.70
CA THR A 434 -23.43 12.64 -14.49
C THR A 434 -23.43 11.23 -15.07
N THR A 435 -23.79 10.26 -14.24
CA THR A 435 -23.87 8.83 -14.60
C THR A 435 -25.29 8.30 -14.39
N SER A 436 -25.77 7.48 -15.33
CA SER A 436 -27.09 6.85 -15.33
C SER A 436 -26.97 5.44 -15.86
N GLU A 437 -27.82 4.50 -15.43
CA GLU A 437 -28.02 3.18 -16.07
C GLU A 437 -26.82 2.22 -16.16
N VAL A 438 -25.61 2.61 -15.72
CA VAL A 438 -24.46 1.70 -15.54
C VAL A 438 -24.84 0.64 -14.51
N GLN A 439 -24.60 -0.63 -14.85
CA GLN A 439 -24.85 -1.76 -13.97
C GLN A 439 -23.54 -2.38 -13.45
N ASP A 440 -23.61 -3.01 -12.29
CA ASP A 440 -22.53 -3.86 -11.79
C ASP A 440 -22.73 -5.34 -12.17
N THR A 441 -21.71 -6.17 -11.93
CA THR A 441 -21.75 -7.60 -12.26
C THR A 441 -22.34 -8.48 -11.14
N ALA A 442 -23.02 -7.91 -10.14
CA ALA A 442 -23.59 -8.69 -9.05
C ALA A 442 -24.73 -9.59 -9.57
N PRO A 443 -25.02 -10.76 -8.94
CA PRO A 443 -26.12 -11.63 -9.35
C PRO A 443 -27.49 -10.93 -9.43
N SER A 444 -27.68 -9.91 -8.59
CA SER A 444 -28.74 -8.92 -8.72
C SER A 444 -28.09 -7.57 -9.06
N ALA A 445 -27.91 -7.31 -10.35
CA ALA A 445 -27.18 -6.16 -10.86
C ALA A 445 -27.66 -4.84 -10.23
N ASN A 446 -26.72 -4.05 -9.71
CA ASN A 446 -26.96 -2.70 -9.21
C ASN A 446 -26.88 -1.72 -10.35
N THR A 447 -27.96 -0.99 -10.61
CA THR A 447 -27.92 0.17 -11.50
C THR A 447 -27.55 1.41 -10.70
N ILE A 448 -26.53 2.15 -11.15
CA ILE A 448 -26.25 3.50 -10.63
C ILE A 448 -27.51 4.34 -10.73
N TRP A 449 -27.79 5.15 -9.70
CA TRP A 449 -29.03 5.92 -9.68
C TRP A 449 -29.09 6.87 -10.86
N LEU A 450 -30.28 7.02 -11.42
CA LEU A 450 -30.51 7.89 -12.57
C LEU A 450 -30.09 9.33 -12.20
N TRP A 451 -29.28 9.94 -13.07
CA TRP A 451 -28.74 11.29 -12.90
C TRP A 451 -27.83 11.46 -11.69
N SER A 452 -27.10 10.41 -11.29
CA SER A 452 -26.09 10.50 -10.24
C SER A 452 -25.02 11.51 -10.64
N GLN A 453 -24.88 12.59 -9.88
CA GLN A 453 -23.86 13.62 -10.13
C GLN A 453 -22.66 13.43 -9.20
N THR A 454 -21.50 13.22 -9.81
CA THR A 454 -20.22 13.09 -9.12
C THR A 454 -19.38 14.32 -9.42
N PRO A 455 -19.21 15.25 -8.46
CA PRO A 455 -18.26 16.34 -8.62
C PRO A 455 -16.84 15.77 -8.61
N PHE A 456 -15.98 16.29 -9.48
CA PHE A 456 -14.56 15.95 -9.48
C PHE A 456 -13.71 17.18 -9.79
N VAL A 457 -12.47 17.18 -9.32
CA VAL A 457 -11.43 18.08 -9.81
C VAL A 457 -10.68 17.31 -10.88
N ALA A 458 -10.45 17.90 -12.05
CA ALA A 458 -9.66 17.28 -13.12
C ALA A 458 -8.16 17.27 -12.74
N GLU A 459 -7.85 16.49 -11.73
CA GLU A 459 -6.51 16.20 -11.30
C GLU A 459 -5.99 15.05 -12.15
N PHE A 460 -4.73 15.16 -12.55
CA PHE A 460 -4.07 14.01 -13.13
C PHE A 460 -4.09 12.87 -12.14
N ARG A 461 -4.26 11.64 -12.64
CA ARG A 461 -4.12 10.45 -11.81
C ARG A 461 -2.83 10.59 -10.97
N PRO A 462 -2.90 10.52 -9.62
CA PRO A 462 -1.75 10.74 -8.79
C PRO A 462 -0.61 9.84 -9.26
N PRO A 463 0.59 10.37 -9.55
CA PRO A 463 1.72 9.52 -9.86
C PRO A 463 1.94 8.63 -8.66
N VAL A 464 1.94 7.33 -8.93
CA VAL A 464 2.19 6.25 -7.99
C VAL A 464 3.35 6.67 -7.08
N THR A 465 3.05 6.85 -5.79
CA THR A 465 4.00 7.43 -4.82
C THR A 465 5.18 6.52 -4.51
N THR A 466 5.14 5.26 -4.96
CA THR A 466 6.25 4.32 -4.86
C THR A 466 7.23 4.53 -6.00
N THR A 467 8.48 4.87 -5.66
CA THR A 467 9.57 4.80 -6.63
C THR A 467 9.73 3.37 -7.13
N ARG A 468 9.75 3.18 -8.45
CA ARG A 468 9.87 1.86 -9.08
C ARG A 468 10.54 1.95 -10.44
N LEU A 469 10.97 0.79 -10.93
CA LEU A 469 11.29 0.60 -12.35
C LEU A 469 9.97 0.46 -13.13
N ALA A 470 9.75 1.33 -14.11
CA ALA A 470 8.50 1.40 -14.87
C ALA A 470 8.56 0.67 -16.21
N ASN A 471 9.75 0.60 -16.80
CA ASN A 471 10.05 -0.25 -17.94
C ASN A 471 11.48 -0.76 -17.81
N ILE A 472 11.79 -1.79 -18.57
CA ILE A 472 13.16 -2.11 -18.93
C ILE A 472 13.16 -2.54 -20.39
N SER A 473 14.18 -2.12 -21.12
CA SER A 473 14.31 -2.38 -22.54
C SER A 473 15.73 -2.78 -22.91
N THR A 474 15.89 -3.51 -24.00
CA THR A 474 17.20 -3.83 -24.56
C THR A 474 17.20 -3.71 -26.07
N ARG A 475 18.13 -2.92 -26.61
CA ARG A 475 18.43 -2.81 -28.04
C ARG A 475 19.67 -3.60 -28.37
N LEU A 476 19.57 -4.52 -29.33
CA LEU A 476 20.66 -5.41 -29.73
C LEU A 476 20.41 -6.05 -31.11
N GLN A 477 21.49 -6.52 -31.75
CA GLN A 477 21.45 -7.37 -32.94
C GLN A 477 20.79 -8.72 -32.65
N VAL A 478 19.61 -8.95 -33.22
CA VAL A 478 18.87 -10.22 -33.18
C VAL A 478 19.42 -11.17 -34.25
N GLY A 479 19.90 -12.34 -33.80
CA GLY A 479 20.39 -13.43 -34.65
C GLY A 479 19.38 -14.55 -34.86
N VAL A 480 19.87 -15.74 -35.20
CA VAL A 480 19.08 -16.96 -35.44
C VAL A 480 19.51 -18.08 -34.50
N GLY A 481 18.66 -19.09 -34.30
CA GLY A 481 18.99 -20.23 -33.44
C GLY A 481 19.29 -19.79 -32.01
N GLU A 482 20.49 -20.07 -31.51
CA GLU A 482 20.92 -19.68 -30.16
C GLU A 482 21.23 -18.18 -30.01
N ASP A 483 21.35 -17.45 -31.12
CA ASP A 483 21.67 -16.01 -31.16
C ASP A 483 20.41 -15.11 -31.21
N VAL A 484 19.20 -15.67 -31.03
CA VAL A 484 17.98 -14.87 -30.85
C VAL A 484 18.07 -14.04 -29.56
N LEU A 485 17.35 -12.91 -29.52
CA LEU A 485 17.33 -12.06 -28.33
C LEU A 485 16.41 -12.70 -27.29
N ILE A 486 16.95 -12.94 -26.10
CA ILE A 486 16.20 -13.54 -25.00
C ILE A 486 16.24 -12.60 -23.82
N SER A 487 15.08 -12.19 -23.34
CA SER A 487 14.95 -11.38 -22.13
C SER A 487 14.19 -12.13 -21.04
N GLY A 488 14.69 -12.10 -19.82
CA GLY A 488 14.03 -12.68 -18.66
C GLY A 488 13.61 -11.60 -17.68
N PHE A 489 12.41 -11.73 -17.10
CA PHE A 489 11.95 -10.86 -16.02
C PHE A 489 11.28 -11.67 -14.91
N ILE A 490 11.39 -11.18 -13.67
CA ILE A 490 10.74 -11.79 -12.50
C ILE A 490 9.62 -10.88 -12.04
N VAL A 491 8.44 -11.46 -11.88
CA VAL A 491 7.28 -10.79 -11.28
C VAL A 491 7.10 -11.32 -9.86
N ARG A 492 7.24 -10.46 -8.84
CA ARG A 492 7.09 -10.83 -7.43
C ARG A 492 5.94 -10.11 -6.75
N GLY A 493 5.13 -10.85 -6.01
CA GLY A 493 3.92 -10.40 -5.32
C GLY A 493 2.69 -11.09 -5.90
N THR A 494 1.53 -10.95 -5.26
CA THR A 494 0.29 -11.67 -5.65
C THR A 494 -0.82 -10.75 -6.15
N PRO A 495 -1.81 -11.24 -6.93
CA PRO A 495 -1.90 -12.58 -7.53
C PRO A 495 -1.46 -12.62 -9.02
N THR A 496 -1.53 -11.49 -9.73
CA THR A 496 -1.14 -11.38 -11.13
C THR A 496 -0.64 -9.97 -11.43
N LYS A 497 0.15 -9.82 -12.49
CA LYS A 497 0.68 -8.53 -12.97
C LYS A 497 0.28 -8.29 -14.41
N ARG A 498 -0.26 -7.12 -14.73
CA ARG A 498 -0.51 -6.68 -16.09
C ARG A 498 0.78 -6.11 -16.69
N ILE A 499 1.23 -6.73 -17.77
CA ILE A 499 2.44 -6.36 -18.49
C ILE A 499 2.15 -6.15 -19.96
N MET A 500 2.91 -5.27 -20.58
CA MET A 500 3.02 -5.17 -22.03
C MET A 500 4.46 -5.42 -22.45
N ILE A 501 4.65 -6.34 -23.39
CA ILE A 501 5.94 -6.65 -24.00
C ILE A 501 5.87 -6.17 -25.45
N ARG A 502 6.81 -5.32 -25.87
CA ARG A 502 6.86 -4.77 -27.23
C ARG A 502 8.18 -5.14 -27.89
N ALA A 503 8.15 -5.53 -29.15
CA ALA A 503 9.34 -5.65 -29.98
C ALA A 503 9.27 -4.69 -31.16
N ILE A 504 10.24 -3.79 -31.19
CA ILE A 504 10.37 -2.71 -32.16
C ILE A 504 11.50 -3.06 -33.11
N GLY A 505 11.19 -3.10 -34.40
CA GLY A 505 12.12 -3.43 -35.47
C GLY A 505 12.07 -2.33 -36.52
N PRO A 506 11.10 -2.34 -37.45
CA PRO A 506 11.04 -1.39 -38.56
C PRO A 506 11.12 0.08 -38.14
N SER A 507 10.48 0.48 -37.03
CA SER A 507 10.48 1.87 -36.56
C SER A 507 11.87 2.38 -36.17
N LEU A 508 12.81 1.49 -35.84
CA LEU A 508 14.19 1.88 -35.49
C LEU A 508 14.92 2.54 -36.68
N SER A 509 14.51 2.25 -37.91
CA SER A 509 15.07 2.92 -39.10
C SER A 509 14.82 4.43 -39.08
N GLY A 510 13.66 4.85 -38.54
CA GLY A 510 13.32 6.26 -38.33
C GLY A 510 14.18 6.93 -37.25
N SER A 511 14.81 6.14 -36.39
CA SER A 511 15.76 6.60 -35.35
C SER A 511 17.23 6.47 -35.80
N GLY A 512 17.48 6.31 -37.10
CA GLY A 512 18.83 6.25 -37.67
C GLY A 512 19.50 4.88 -37.62
N ILE A 513 18.78 3.81 -37.25
CA ILE A 513 19.33 2.45 -37.20
C ILE A 513 19.15 1.77 -38.57
N ALA A 514 20.23 1.75 -39.36
CA ALA A 514 20.19 1.29 -40.75
C ALA A 514 19.90 -0.22 -40.93
N ASN A 515 20.27 -1.07 -39.97
CA ASN A 515 20.09 -2.53 -40.02
C ASN A 515 18.96 -3.01 -39.10
N ALA A 516 17.81 -2.33 -39.10
CA ALA A 516 16.68 -2.68 -38.26
C ALA A 516 16.09 -4.06 -38.60
N LEU A 517 15.62 -4.81 -37.60
CA LEU A 517 14.91 -6.08 -37.80
C LEU A 517 13.60 -5.81 -38.54
N ALA A 518 13.40 -6.45 -39.69
CA ALA A 518 12.31 -6.10 -40.60
C ALA A 518 10.92 -6.58 -40.14
N ASP A 519 10.85 -7.68 -39.38
CA ASP A 519 9.59 -8.28 -38.94
C ASP A 519 9.80 -9.03 -37.60
N PRO A 520 9.76 -8.33 -36.45
CA PRO A 520 9.95 -8.91 -35.12
C PRO A 520 8.79 -9.81 -34.68
N VAL A 521 9.11 -11.04 -34.26
CA VAL A 521 8.18 -12.00 -33.64
C VAL A 521 8.49 -12.16 -32.15
N LEU A 522 7.47 -12.04 -31.30
CA LEU A 522 7.53 -12.27 -29.86
C LEU A 522 6.94 -13.61 -29.44
N GLU A 523 7.59 -14.24 -28.46
CA GLU A 523 7.01 -15.27 -27.60
C GLU A 523 7.29 -14.97 -26.13
N LEU A 524 6.28 -15.14 -25.28
CA LEU A 524 6.37 -15.11 -23.83
C LEU A 524 6.23 -16.53 -23.31
N HIS A 525 7.19 -16.97 -22.53
CA HIS A 525 7.28 -18.30 -21.93
C HIS A 525 7.18 -18.18 -20.41
N ASP A 526 6.47 -19.11 -19.77
CA ASP A 526 6.40 -19.22 -18.32
C ASP A 526 7.63 -19.93 -17.71
N GLN A 527 7.64 -20.09 -16.39
CA GLN A 527 8.73 -20.74 -15.66
C GLN A 527 8.92 -22.23 -16.03
N ALA A 528 7.89 -22.89 -16.56
CA ALA A 528 7.98 -24.26 -17.05
C ALA A 528 8.49 -24.32 -18.51
N GLY A 529 8.69 -23.18 -19.17
CA GLY A 529 9.09 -23.05 -20.56
C GLY A 529 7.93 -23.19 -21.55
N ALA A 530 6.68 -23.13 -21.09
CA ALA A 530 5.52 -23.17 -21.97
C ALA A 530 5.25 -21.78 -22.57
N VAL A 531 4.92 -21.72 -23.87
CA VAL A 531 4.50 -20.48 -24.53
C VAL A 531 3.14 -20.06 -23.97
N VAL A 532 3.12 -18.94 -23.26
CA VAL A 532 1.91 -18.34 -22.68
C VAL A 532 1.50 -17.06 -23.41
N GLY A 533 2.25 -16.57 -24.38
CA GLY A 533 1.83 -15.51 -25.29
C GLY A 533 2.71 -15.45 -26.52
N SER A 534 2.18 -15.00 -27.66
CA SER A 534 2.96 -14.80 -28.88
C SER A 534 2.31 -13.78 -29.79
N ASN A 535 3.10 -13.03 -30.54
CA ASN A 535 2.60 -12.09 -31.54
C ASN A 535 3.67 -11.77 -32.59
N ASP A 536 3.24 -11.47 -33.82
CA ASP A 536 4.08 -11.14 -34.98
C ASP A 536 3.72 -9.73 -35.48
N ASP A 537 2.43 -9.48 -35.70
CA ASP A 537 1.90 -8.16 -36.04
C ASP A 537 0.96 -7.65 -34.93
N TRP A 538 1.29 -6.52 -34.30
CA TRP A 538 0.54 -6.02 -33.13
C TRP A 538 -0.89 -5.60 -33.46
N GLU A 539 -1.13 -5.15 -34.69
CA GLU A 539 -2.47 -4.79 -35.17
C GLU A 539 -3.40 -6.00 -35.26
N THR A 540 -2.84 -7.21 -35.28
CA THR A 540 -3.62 -8.46 -35.27
C THR A 540 -3.92 -8.96 -33.86
N ASN A 541 -3.47 -8.25 -32.83
CA ASN A 541 -3.67 -8.65 -31.43
C ASN A 541 -5.16 -8.51 -31.04
N PRO A 542 -5.79 -9.51 -30.40
CA PRO A 542 -7.16 -9.40 -29.89
C PRO A 542 -7.38 -8.21 -28.95
N ASN A 543 -6.33 -7.75 -28.28
CA ASN A 543 -6.35 -6.60 -27.36
C ASN A 543 -5.76 -5.33 -28.00
N GLN A 544 -5.83 -5.17 -29.32
CA GLN A 544 -5.25 -4.03 -30.06
C GLN A 544 -5.65 -2.66 -29.48
N GLN A 545 -6.94 -2.47 -29.14
CA GLN A 545 -7.40 -1.20 -28.59
C GLN A 545 -6.73 -0.89 -27.23
N GLU A 546 -6.60 -1.90 -26.37
CA GLU A 546 -5.92 -1.76 -25.08
C GLU A 546 -4.42 -1.40 -25.24
N ILE A 547 -3.80 -1.84 -26.34
CA ILE A 547 -2.42 -1.44 -26.69
C ILE A 547 -2.37 0.03 -27.10
N ILE A 548 -3.35 0.51 -27.87
CA ILE A 548 -3.46 1.93 -28.25
C ILE A 548 -3.68 2.80 -27.00
N ASP A 549 -4.60 2.39 -26.13
CA ASP A 549 -5.00 3.11 -24.92
C ASP A 549 -3.87 3.22 -23.88
N SER A 550 -2.84 2.36 -23.99
CA SER A 550 -1.63 2.48 -23.17
C SER A 550 -0.83 3.76 -23.44
N GLY A 551 -1.09 4.44 -24.57
CA GLY A 551 -0.35 5.62 -25.02
C GLY A 551 1.02 5.30 -25.64
N ILE A 552 1.40 4.02 -25.73
CA ILE A 552 2.68 3.55 -26.28
C ILE A 552 2.53 2.41 -27.31
N PRO A 553 1.57 2.44 -28.25
CA PRO A 553 1.52 1.43 -29.31
C PRO A 553 2.78 1.50 -30.20
N PRO A 554 3.24 0.38 -30.79
CA PRO A 554 4.20 0.43 -31.88
C PRO A 554 3.66 1.23 -33.08
N VAL A 555 4.57 1.82 -33.86
CA VAL A 555 4.21 2.70 -34.99
C VAL A 555 4.09 1.89 -36.28
N SER A 556 4.93 0.88 -36.44
CA SER A 556 4.88 0.00 -37.61
C SER A 556 3.88 -1.13 -37.37
N PRO A 557 3.02 -1.48 -38.35
CA PRO A 557 2.10 -2.62 -38.23
C PRO A 557 2.83 -3.95 -38.11
N LYS A 558 4.10 -3.99 -38.55
CA LYS A 558 5.03 -5.13 -38.49
C LYS A 558 5.77 -5.29 -37.16
N GLU A 559 5.40 -4.52 -36.15
CA GLU A 559 5.96 -4.68 -34.81
C GLU A 559 5.08 -5.62 -33.98
N SER A 560 5.65 -6.30 -33.00
CA SER A 560 4.89 -7.27 -32.20
C SER A 560 4.67 -6.78 -30.77
N VAL A 561 3.51 -7.14 -30.22
CA VAL A 561 3.12 -6.86 -28.83
C VAL A 561 2.46 -8.07 -28.20
N VAL A 562 2.92 -8.43 -27.00
CA VAL A 562 2.22 -9.33 -26.08
C VAL A 562 1.73 -8.51 -24.88
N LEU A 563 0.41 -8.33 -24.79
CA LEU A 563 -0.27 -7.70 -23.65
C LEU A 563 -0.98 -8.79 -22.83
N LYS A 564 -0.62 -8.94 -21.54
CA LYS A 564 -1.13 -10.06 -20.73
C LYS A 564 -1.09 -9.77 -19.23
N ARG A 565 -2.05 -10.34 -18.49
CA ARG A 565 -1.93 -10.55 -17.04
C ARG A 565 -1.20 -11.87 -16.79
N VAL A 566 -0.05 -11.80 -16.15
CA VAL A 566 0.80 -12.96 -15.84
C VAL A 566 0.68 -13.34 -14.36
N PRO A 567 0.55 -14.64 -14.01
CA PRO A 567 0.60 -15.10 -12.63
C PRO A 567 1.88 -14.68 -11.89
N SER A 568 1.78 -14.46 -10.58
CA SER A 568 2.93 -14.15 -9.75
C SER A 568 2.74 -14.57 -8.31
N ASP A 569 3.84 -14.72 -7.58
CA ASP A 569 3.85 -15.05 -6.16
C ASP A 569 4.95 -14.28 -5.42
N ASP A 570 4.98 -14.40 -4.10
CA ASP A 570 5.95 -13.70 -3.26
C ASP A 570 7.39 -14.23 -3.41
N ALA A 571 7.58 -15.45 -3.94
CA ALA A 571 8.91 -15.96 -4.27
C ALA A 571 9.48 -15.26 -5.52
N GLY A 572 8.59 -14.91 -6.44
CA GLY A 572 8.89 -14.36 -7.75
C GLY A 572 8.74 -15.43 -8.82
N VAL A 573 7.88 -15.18 -9.80
CA VAL A 573 7.70 -16.05 -10.96
C VAL A 573 8.53 -15.51 -12.12
N ALA A 574 9.37 -16.37 -12.69
CA ALA A 574 10.23 -16.02 -13.81
C ALA A 574 9.49 -16.22 -15.14
N TYR A 575 9.66 -15.25 -16.02
CA TYR A 575 9.16 -15.28 -17.40
C TYR A 575 10.30 -15.04 -18.36
N THR A 576 10.24 -15.70 -19.51
CA THR A 576 11.22 -15.56 -20.59
C THR A 576 10.53 -15.05 -21.84
N VAL A 577 11.13 -14.05 -22.48
CA VAL A 577 10.67 -13.47 -23.74
C VAL A 577 11.70 -13.79 -24.80
N VAL A 578 11.23 -14.36 -25.91
CA VAL A 578 12.05 -14.62 -27.09
C VAL A 578 11.63 -13.65 -28.18
N LEU A 579 12.60 -12.87 -28.67
CA LEU A 579 12.47 -12.03 -29.85
C LEU A 579 13.33 -12.60 -30.99
N ARG A 580 12.69 -12.87 -32.12
CA ARG A 580 13.32 -13.35 -33.37
C ARG A 580 12.77 -12.60 -34.58
N GLY A 581 13.44 -12.70 -35.72
CA GLY A 581 12.89 -12.24 -37.00
C GLY A 581 12.00 -13.28 -37.66
N ALA A 582 10.89 -12.86 -38.26
CA ALA A 582 10.08 -13.73 -39.10
C ALA A 582 10.93 -14.33 -40.23
N GLY A 583 10.72 -15.62 -40.51
CA GLY A 583 11.50 -16.36 -41.52
C GLY A 583 13.00 -16.49 -41.21
N ASN A 584 13.42 -16.40 -39.95
CA ASN A 584 14.82 -16.37 -39.51
C ASN A 584 15.60 -15.15 -40.06
N SER A 585 14.93 -14.02 -40.24
CA SER A 585 15.61 -12.75 -40.54
C SER A 585 16.42 -12.26 -39.32
N THR A 586 17.45 -11.47 -39.60
CA THR A 586 18.34 -10.87 -38.58
C THR A 586 18.33 -9.36 -38.72
N GLY A 587 18.61 -8.65 -37.62
CA GLY A 587 18.65 -7.19 -37.60
C GLY A 587 18.64 -6.67 -36.17
N VAL A 588 18.82 -5.37 -36.00
CA VAL A 588 18.72 -4.72 -34.69
C VAL A 588 17.24 -4.67 -34.28
N GLY A 589 16.94 -5.27 -33.12
CA GLY A 589 15.63 -5.20 -32.48
C GLY A 589 15.73 -4.51 -31.13
N LEU A 590 14.64 -3.86 -30.72
CA LEU A 590 14.44 -3.30 -29.39
C LEU A 590 13.31 -4.07 -28.72
N LEU A 591 13.62 -4.74 -27.61
CA LEU A 591 12.64 -5.43 -26.79
C LEU A 591 12.36 -4.60 -25.54
N GLU A 592 11.09 -4.39 -25.20
CA GLU A 592 10.66 -3.59 -24.06
C GLU A 592 9.62 -4.35 -23.23
N VAL A 593 9.67 -4.25 -21.91
CA VAL A 593 8.61 -4.72 -21.01
C VAL A 593 8.18 -3.58 -20.12
N TYR A 594 6.87 -3.36 -20.06
CA TYR A 594 6.23 -2.30 -19.29
C TYR A 594 5.36 -2.89 -18.18
N ASP A 595 5.47 -2.29 -16.99
CA ASP A 595 4.49 -2.45 -15.91
C ASP A 595 3.30 -1.52 -16.18
N LEU A 596 2.14 -2.09 -16.49
CA LEU A 596 0.92 -1.32 -16.76
C LEU A 596 0.00 -1.13 -15.56
N ASP A 597 0.24 -1.80 -14.43
CA ASP A 597 -0.58 -1.67 -13.22
C ASP A 597 -0.19 -0.44 -12.38
N GLY A 598 0.68 0.43 -12.92
CA GLY A 598 1.07 1.64 -12.22
C GLY A 598 1.69 1.31 -10.85
N GLY A 599 2.51 0.26 -10.73
CA GLY A 599 3.17 -0.08 -9.46
C GLY A 599 2.25 -0.61 -8.34
N LEU A 600 0.96 -0.80 -8.61
CA LEU A 600 0.06 -1.55 -7.75
C LEU A 600 0.33 -3.05 -7.91
N GLY A 601 0.08 -3.81 -6.84
CA GLY A 601 0.23 -5.26 -6.85
C GLY A 601 1.68 -5.76 -6.97
N PRO A 602 1.91 -6.90 -7.66
CA PRO A 602 3.24 -7.48 -7.86
C PRO A 602 4.21 -6.50 -8.54
N LYS A 603 5.52 -6.63 -8.31
CA LYS A 603 6.57 -5.80 -8.92
C LYS A 603 7.35 -6.59 -9.97
N VAL A 604 7.74 -5.92 -11.06
CA VAL A 604 8.78 -6.43 -11.95
C VAL A 604 10.12 -6.09 -11.30
N LEU A 605 10.83 -7.11 -10.81
CA LEU A 605 12.03 -6.91 -9.98
C LEU A 605 13.31 -6.71 -10.78
N ASN A 606 13.34 -7.27 -11.99
CA ASN A 606 14.49 -7.23 -12.87
C ASN A 606 14.07 -7.45 -14.31
N ILE A 607 14.93 -6.99 -15.22
CA ILE A 607 15.05 -7.50 -16.58
C ILE A 607 16.50 -7.81 -16.85
N SER A 608 16.66 -8.96 -17.47
CA SER A 608 17.91 -9.53 -17.91
C SER A 608 17.78 -9.73 -19.41
N THR A 609 18.75 -9.33 -20.22
CA THR A 609 18.72 -9.64 -21.65
C THR A 609 20.03 -10.27 -22.08
N ARG A 610 19.92 -11.48 -22.63
CA ARG A 610 21.01 -12.22 -23.25
C ARG A 610 21.01 -11.97 -24.75
N GLY A 611 22.17 -11.65 -25.29
CA GLY A 611 22.33 -11.48 -26.72
C GLY A 611 23.76 -11.21 -27.14
N ARG A 612 23.98 -11.18 -28.46
CA ARG A 612 25.30 -10.95 -29.05
C ARG A 612 25.67 -9.47 -29.04
N VAL A 613 26.73 -9.13 -28.32
CA VAL A 613 27.40 -7.82 -28.31
C VAL A 613 28.36 -7.75 -29.50
N ASP A 614 28.24 -6.69 -30.29
CA ASP A 614 29.10 -6.42 -31.44
C ASP A 614 29.80 -5.05 -31.30
N VAL A 615 30.58 -4.66 -32.30
CA VAL A 615 31.39 -3.43 -32.28
C VAL A 615 30.62 -2.18 -32.72
N GLY A 616 31.19 -1.01 -32.47
CA GLY A 616 30.64 0.28 -32.92
C GLY A 616 29.24 0.56 -32.36
N GLU A 617 28.28 0.82 -33.25
CA GLU A 617 26.88 1.16 -32.91
C GLU A 617 26.03 -0.06 -32.48
N ASN A 618 26.57 -1.27 -32.58
CA ASN A 618 25.89 -2.54 -32.25
C ASN A 618 26.25 -3.06 -30.85
N ALA A 619 26.59 -2.15 -29.93
CA ALA A 619 26.69 -2.46 -28.51
C ALA A 619 25.34 -2.93 -27.96
N MET A 620 25.36 -3.74 -26.90
CA MET A 620 24.14 -4.06 -26.16
C MET A 620 23.77 -2.86 -25.30
N ILE A 621 22.53 -2.38 -25.46
CA ILE A 621 22.07 -1.18 -24.77
C ILE A 621 20.82 -1.54 -23.97
N GLY A 622 20.95 -1.55 -22.65
CA GLY A 622 19.83 -1.72 -21.71
C GLY A 622 19.27 -0.37 -21.27
N GLY A 623 17.99 -0.11 -21.45
CA GLY A 623 17.29 1.08 -20.98
C GLY A 623 16.49 0.78 -19.72
N VAL A 624 16.43 1.74 -18.78
CA VAL A 624 15.56 1.66 -17.60
C VAL A 624 14.95 3.01 -17.26
N ILE A 625 13.63 3.04 -17.03
CA ILE A 625 12.92 4.23 -16.53
C ILE A 625 12.62 4.03 -15.05
N VAL A 626 13.06 5.00 -14.24
CA VAL A 626 12.67 5.16 -12.85
C VAL A 626 11.52 6.16 -12.78
N LEU A 627 10.38 5.74 -12.23
CA LEU A 627 9.24 6.62 -11.93
C LEU A 627 9.05 6.73 -10.42
N GLY A 628 8.41 7.81 -9.96
CA GLY A 628 8.10 8.08 -8.55
C GLY A 628 8.58 9.45 -8.11
N GLN A 629 8.57 9.70 -6.79
CA GLN A 629 9.04 10.96 -6.19
C GLN A 629 10.34 10.79 -5.39
N GLY A 630 10.75 9.55 -5.09
CA GLY A 630 12.01 9.25 -4.43
C GLY A 630 13.09 8.75 -5.40
N THR A 631 14.20 8.27 -4.87
CA THR A 631 15.25 7.62 -5.65
C THR A 631 15.07 6.09 -5.62
N GLN A 632 15.58 5.41 -6.64
CA GLN A 632 15.59 3.96 -6.78
C GLN A 632 17.03 3.47 -6.74
N ARG A 633 17.37 2.67 -5.75
CA ARG A 633 18.69 2.03 -5.69
C ARG A 633 18.69 0.80 -6.60
N VAL A 634 19.67 0.69 -7.49
CA VAL A 634 19.78 -0.41 -8.47
C VAL A 634 21.17 -1.00 -8.48
N ILE A 635 21.27 -2.25 -8.92
CA ILE A 635 22.51 -2.82 -9.47
C ILE A 635 22.32 -3.12 -10.94
N VAL A 636 23.25 -2.65 -11.75
CA VAL A 636 23.38 -2.98 -13.17
C VAL A 636 24.57 -3.90 -13.35
N ARG A 637 24.42 -5.02 -14.07
CA ARG A 637 25.48 -6.01 -14.30
C ARG A 637 25.66 -6.29 -15.78
N ALA A 638 26.90 -6.55 -16.18
CA ALA A 638 27.24 -7.12 -17.48
C ALA A 638 28.00 -8.43 -17.26
N ILE A 639 27.34 -9.54 -17.58
CA ILE A 639 27.80 -10.92 -17.34
C ILE A 639 28.24 -11.51 -18.68
N GLY A 640 29.44 -12.08 -18.73
CA GLY A 640 30.05 -12.63 -19.95
C GLY A 640 30.73 -13.96 -19.66
N PRO A 641 31.90 -13.97 -19.01
CA PRO A 641 32.63 -15.19 -18.65
C PRO A 641 31.81 -16.21 -17.86
N SER A 642 30.87 -15.79 -17.01
CA SER A 642 30.05 -16.71 -16.22
C SER A 642 28.92 -17.37 -17.01
N LEU A 643 28.68 -16.97 -18.27
CA LEU A 643 27.59 -17.55 -19.07
C LEU A 643 27.90 -18.99 -19.51
N PRO A 644 26.93 -19.91 -19.40
CA PRO A 644 27.06 -21.31 -19.83
C PRO A 644 26.78 -21.46 -21.34
N VAL A 645 27.32 -20.57 -22.17
CA VAL A 645 27.12 -20.58 -23.63
C VAL A 645 28.46 -20.51 -24.37
N ALA A 646 28.51 -21.10 -25.57
CA ALA A 646 29.66 -20.92 -26.47
C ALA A 646 29.70 -19.48 -27.01
N GLY A 647 30.89 -18.98 -27.35
CA GLY A 647 31.04 -17.64 -27.94
C GLY A 647 30.73 -16.48 -26.99
N LYS A 648 30.75 -16.70 -25.68
CA LYS A 648 30.53 -15.67 -24.66
C LYS A 648 31.57 -14.55 -24.72
N LEU A 649 31.16 -13.33 -24.38
CA LEU A 649 32.02 -12.17 -24.32
C LEU A 649 33.03 -12.34 -23.18
N ALA A 650 34.32 -12.34 -23.52
CA ALA A 650 35.38 -12.70 -22.58
C ALA A 650 35.69 -11.62 -21.52
N ASN A 651 35.40 -10.35 -21.82
CA ASN A 651 35.63 -9.24 -20.91
C ASN A 651 34.64 -8.10 -21.22
N PRO A 652 33.47 -8.07 -20.56
CA PRO A 652 32.48 -7.02 -20.72
C PRO A 652 32.87 -5.72 -20.00
N THR A 653 32.66 -4.59 -20.66
CA THR A 653 32.60 -3.26 -20.02
C THR A 653 31.15 -2.82 -19.86
N LEU A 654 30.87 -2.03 -18.84
CA LEU A 654 29.56 -1.47 -18.55
C LEU A 654 29.70 0.05 -18.31
N GLU A 655 28.90 0.83 -19.01
CA GLU A 655 28.72 2.25 -18.73
C GLU A 655 27.26 2.54 -18.40
N LEU A 656 27.00 3.33 -17.36
CA LEU A 656 25.68 3.81 -16.98
C LEU A 656 25.57 5.30 -17.28
N HIS A 657 24.58 5.70 -18.07
CA HIS A 657 24.37 7.06 -18.54
C HIS A 657 23.00 7.58 -18.08
N ASN A 658 22.90 8.89 -17.82
CA ASN A 658 21.62 9.54 -17.53
C ASN A 658 20.85 9.88 -18.82
N GLY A 659 19.64 10.43 -18.68
CA GLY A 659 18.78 10.74 -19.83
C GLY A 659 19.36 11.76 -20.82
N ASN A 660 20.31 12.60 -20.40
CA ASN A 660 21.00 13.53 -21.30
C ASN A 660 22.21 12.89 -22.01
N GLY A 661 22.44 11.58 -21.84
CA GLY A 661 23.60 10.86 -22.37
C GLY A 661 24.90 11.13 -21.61
N SER A 662 24.83 11.68 -20.40
CA SER A 662 26.03 11.93 -19.58
C SER A 662 26.37 10.68 -18.76
N LEU A 663 27.65 10.30 -18.76
CA LEU A 663 28.17 9.17 -17.98
C LEU A 663 27.98 9.41 -16.48
N ILE A 664 27.30 8.47 -15.82
CA ILE A 664 27.13 8.39 -14.37
C ILE A 664 28.28 7.59 -13.76
N ALA A 665 28.53 6.40 -14.32
CA ALA A 665 29.56 5.48 -13.83
C ALA A 665 29.96 4.51 -14.96
N SER A 666 31.17 3.97 -14.86
CA SER A 666 31.67 2.92 -15.76
C SER A 666 32.43 1.89 -14.95
N ASN A 667 32.33 0.62 -15.33
CA ASN A 667 33.07 -0.46 -14.70
C ASN A 667 33.38 -1.56 -15.74
N ASN A 668 34.51 -2.25 -15.59
CA ASN A 668 34.90 -3.39 -16.41
C ASN A 668 35.42 -4.58 -15.57
N ASP A 669 35.52 -4.40 -14.25
CA ASP A 669 35.93 -5.41 -13.28
C ASP A 669 35.22 -5.09 -11.95
N TRP A 670 34.20 -5.87 -11.56
CA TRP A 670 33.27 -5.47 -10.49
C TRP A 670 33.92 -5.29 -9.11
N ARG A 671 35.09 -5.89 -8.89
CA ARG A 671 35.86 -5.75 -7.64
C ARG A 671 36.71 -4.49 -7.57
N SER A 672 36.82 -3.69 -8.64
CA SER A 672 37.73 -2.54 -8.67
C SER A 672 37.31 -1.39 -7.74
N ASP A 673 36.01 -1.08 -7.70
CA ASP A 673 35.51 0.16 -7.09
C ASP A 673 34.45 -0.09 -6.01
N GLN A 674 33.37 -0.80 -6.34
CA GLN A 674 32.20 -0.97 -5.48
C GLN A 674 32.10 -2.37 -4.83
N GLU A 675 33.22 -3.08 -4.66
CA GLU A 675 33.25 -4.50 -4.26
C GLU A 675 32.35 -4.81 -3.05
N GLN A 676 32.52 -4.07 -1.95
CA GLN A 676 31.73 -4.29 -0.73
C GLN A 676 30.24 -3.99 -0.94
N GLU A 677 29.93 -2.94 -1.70
CA GLU A 677 28.56 -2.53 -1.99
C GLU A 677 27.84 -3.54 -2.89
N ILE A 678 28.55 -4.05 -3.90
CA ILE A 678 28.08 -5.08 -4.83
C ILE A 678 27.86 -6.40 -4.08
N ILE A 679 28.76 -6.81 -3.19
CA ILE A 679 28.56 -8.00 -2.34
C ILE A 679 27.31 -7.84 -1.47
N ALA A 680 27.10 -6.66 -0.88
CA ALA A 680 25.94 -6.37 -0.03
C ALA A 680 24.60 -6.45 -0.77
N THR A 681 24.58 -6.42 -2.11
CA THR A 681 23.36 -6.65 -2.90
C THR A 681 22.87 -8.09 -2.87
N GLY A 682 23.72 -9.04 -2.46
CA GLY A 682 23.42 -10.48 -2.51
C GLY A 682 23.52 -11.10 -3.91
N VAL A 683 23.79 -10.29 -4.94
CA VAL A 683 23.92 -10.72 -6.35
C VAL A 683 25.19 -10.18 -7.01
N PRO A 684 26.39 -10.39 -6.43
CA PRO A 684 27.65 -10.02 -7.11
C PRO A 684 27.86 -10.87 -8.38
N PRO A 685 28.54 -10.35 -9.43
CA PRO A 685 29.06 -11.19 -10.50
C PRO A 685 30.01 -12.27 -9.97
N SER A 686 30.08 -13.43 -10.63
CA SER A 686 30.90 -14.56 -10.16
C SER A 686 32.32 -14.56 -10.72
N ASP A 687 32.52 -13.98 -11.90
CA ASP A 687 33.85 -13.80 -12.49
C ASP A 687 34.36 -12.38 -12.23
N ASN A 688 35.67 -12.23 -11.99
CA ASN A 688 36.26 -10.93 -11.66
C ASN A 688 36.31 -9.98 -12.87
N LEU A 689 36.28 -10.52 -14.10
CA LEU A 689 36.27 -9.75 -15.34
C LEU A 689 34.86 -9.25 -15.75
N GLU A 690 33.85 -9.52 -14.93
CA GLU A 690 32.50 -9.04 -15.16
C GLU A 690 32.32 -7.65 -14.56
N ALA A 691 31.44 -6.85 -15.17
CA ALA A 691 31.22 -5.48 -14.73
C ALA A 691 29.95 -5.35 -13.91
N ALA A 692 29.97 -4.51 -12.88
CA ALA A 692 28.77 -4.13 -12.13
C ALA A 692 28.85 -2.70 -11.60
N ILE A 693 27.69 -2.05 -11.55
CA ILE A 693 27.52 -0.68 -11.04
C ILE A 693 26.33 -0.69 -10.08
N VAL A 694 26.54 -0.23 -8.84
CA VAL A 694 25.45 0.08 -7.90
C VAL A 694 25.20 1.58 -7.93
N ALA A 695 23.96 2.01 -8.15
CA ALA A 695 23.62 3.42 -8.24
C ALA A 695 22.27 3.75 -7.59
N THR A 696 22.16 4.94 -7.03
CA THR A 696 20.88 5.49 -6.53
C THR A 696 20.37 6.49 -7.56
N LEU A 697 19.32 6.12 -8.27
CA LEU A 697 18.83 6.82 -9.45
C LEU A 697 17.57 7.63 -9.11
N PRO A 698 17.55 8.96 -9.31
CA PRO A 698 16.30 9.72 -9.26
C PRO A 698 15.33 9.33 -10.39
N PRO A 699 14.08 9.82 -10.37
CA PRO A 699 13.14 9.56 -11.46
C PRO A 699 13.64 10.15 -12.78
N SER A 700 13.97 9.27 -13.74
CA SER A 700 14.46 9.62 -15.08
C SER A 700 14.57 8.36 -15.93
N TYR A 701 15.06 8.50 -17.16
CA TYR A 701 15.49 7.38 -18.00
C TYR A 701 17.01 7.26 -17.98
N TYR A 702 17.50 6.02 -17.99
CA TYR A 702 18.91 5.68 -17.88
C TYR A 702 19.27 4.63 -18.91
N THR A 703 20.53 4.66 -19.34
CA THR A 703 21.05 3.76 -20.36
C THR A 703 22.29 3.04 -19.84
N ALA A 704 22.28 1.72 -19.86
CA ALA A 704 23.40 0.84 -19.63
C ALA A 704 23.98 0.40 -20.99
N VAL A 705 25.24 0.72 -21.26
CA VAL A 705 25.93 0.34 -22.50
C VAL A 705 26.94 -0.75 -22.19
N VAL A 706 26.78 -1.91 -22.81
CA VAL A 706 27.69 -3.06 -22.66
C VAL A 706 28.49 -3.26 -23.94
N ARG A 707 29.83 -3.34 -23.79
CA ARG A 707 30.80 -3.54 -24.88
C ARG A 707 31.82 -4.60 -24.48
N GLY A 708 32.58 -5.11 -25.45
CA GLY A 708 33.78 -5.88 -25.18
C GLY A 708 35.01 -4.98 -25.05
N VAL A 709 35.90 -5.29 -24.11
CA VAL A 709 37.22 -4.65 -24.05
C VAL A 709 37.95 -4.86 -25.39
N ASN A 710 38.56 -3.80 -25.92
CA ASN A 710 39.24 -3.79 -27.23
C ASN A 710 38.34 -4.20 -28.40
N GLU A 711 37.06 -3.84 -28.36
CA GLU A 711 36.08 -4.13 -29.42
C GLU A 711 35.91 -5.64 -29.71
N THR A 712 36.10 -6.49 -28.71
CA THR A 712 35.76 -7.91 -28.85
C THR A 712 34.25 -8.11 -28.94
N THR A 713 33.81 -9.14 -29.67
CA THR A 713 32.41 -9.51 -29.80
C THR A 713 32.11 -10.80 -29.05
N GLY A 714 30.84 -11.02 -28.72
CA GLY A 714 30.43 -12.27 -28.06
C GLY A 714 29.06 -12.15 -27.38
N VAL A 715 28.56 -13.25 -26.84
CA VAL A 715 27.30 -13.26 -26.09
C VAL A 715 27.52 -12.72 -24.69
N ALA A 716 26.75 -11.72 -24.30
CA ALA A 716 26.72 -11.20 -22.94
C ALA A 716 25.28 -11.18 -22.41
N LEU A 717 25.16 -10.85 -21.12
CA LEU A 717 23.90 -10.66 -20.42
C LEU A 717 23.97 -9.33 -19.67
N VAL A 718 23.07 -8.39 -20.00
CA VAL A 718 22.87 -7.17 -19.21
C VAL A 718 21.69 -7.35 -18.27
N GLU A 719 21.85 -6.93 -17.02
CA GLU A 719 20.80 -7.06 -16.00
C GLU A 719 20.67 -5.79 -15.19
N VAL A 720 19.43 -5.43 -14.86
CA VAL A 720 19.13 -4.35 -13.92
C VAL A 720 18.22 -4.90 -12.83
N TYR A 721 18.62 -4.75 -11.58
CA TYR A 721 17.83 -5.13 -10.40
C TYR A 721 17.50 -3.91 -9.55
N ALA A 722 16.26 -3.81 -9.11
CA ALA A 722 15.89 -2.91 -8.02
C ALA A 722 16.35 -3.50 -6.68
N LEU A 723 17.04 -2.70 -5.85
CA LEU A 723 17.64 -3.11 -4.57
C LEU A 723 16.79 -2.74 -3.34
N ASN A 724 15.46 -2.78 -3.47
CA ASN A 724 14.51 -2.34 -2.44
C ASN A 724 13.99 -3.47 -1.56
#